data_AF-A0A1B8DY40-F1
#
_entry.id   AF-A0A1B8DY40-F1
#
_cell.length_a   1.000
_cell.length_b   1.000
_cell.length_c   1.000
_cell.angle_alpha   90.00
_cell.angle_beta   90.00
_cell.angle_gamma   90.00
#
_symmetry.space_group_name_H-M   'P 1'
#
loop_
_entity.id
_entity.type
_entity.pdbx_description
1 polymer ?
#
loop_
_entity_poly.entity_id
_entity_poly.type
_entity_poly.pdbx_seq_one_letter_code
_entity_poly.pdbx_strand_id
1 'polypeptide(L)'
;MSFGFSVGDFITVLQLAFKIRQEFVDAPIQFKAVSDEVRTLSIVLQDAAVALQNRELDTKQKRDLEDIDKGCRKVLDELQRILDKNIELSAESGVVGKRIKRVWKRLYWKQEDIDQLRSRVITNISLLNAFNGRLTRDNVVKLVQHQEDQGRQTVLNWFTPIDFATQQSDFISRREAGTGQWLLESAEFQAWVKIDQQVLFCPGIPGAGKTILTSIVVDYLHANFQKDTNIGIAYLYCNFRRQDEQNAEGLLASLLKQLAQGLSPLPEIIKSLYDSHKKNQTRPTFNELSSALQSVASLYSRCFIVIDALDECQASDGCRTKLLTEIFALEAKSRASIFSTSRFIPEIQEHFKNSMQLEIRASDQDVQRYIDGHMSQLPRCVLRSSDMQGEVKAAIVQAVNGMFLLAQLHFDSLKDKKSPKAIRTALKDLSTGNDAYDDAYNDAMRRIEGQLDGDEKLAKQVLLWITCAKRPLTTVELAHALAVELREVEFDKENLTPIEDIVSVCAGLVTVDEESAIIRLVHYTTQEYFERTQKRWFPRAETNIATICVTYLSFNDFENGICENDDNFEERLKSNPLYDYASHHWGDHARKGFMLIAEVISFLEKNAQVEASSQALLNSKFYPEDSGYSQRFPRQMTGLHLAAYFGVEKPVYNLLESGLAANLKDSYGQTPLSWAAGNGHEAVVQVLLGKGAEVDAKDIEYGRTPLSWAAEDGHEAVVQVLLGKGAEVDTKDTVYGRTPLSWAAEKGHEAVVQVLLGKGAEVDAKDTDYGRTPDTEYGRTPLSWAAETGREAVVQLLLGKGAEVDTKDADFGRTPLFWAAEKGREAVVKQLLEQGAEVDAKDTSSRTPLFLAAENGREAVVQLLLGKGAKADTKDTMYGRTPLSWAAENGHEAVVQVLLGKGAEVDTKDTVYGRTPLSWAAEKGHEAVVQVLLGKGAEVDAKDAEYGQTPLSWAAENGREAVVQQLLEQGAEVDAKDTSSRTPLSWAAMKGHNAVVQLLLEQGAEVDAKDTYGQTPLSWAAGNGHEAVVQVLLGKGAEVDTKDTVYGQTPLFLAARSGHEVVEKLLFERGALVVEGL
;
A
#
# COMPACT_ATOMS: atom_id res chain seq x y z
N MET A 1 -45.45 22.26 14.88
CA MET A 1 -45.29 23.73 14.80
C MET A 1 -43.83 24.01 14.51
N SER A 2 -43.55 24.55 13.32
CA SER A 2 -42.21 24.76 12.78
C SER A 2 -41.44 25.81 13.56
N PHE A 3 -40.28 25.47 14.09
CA PHE A 3 -39.23 26.43 14.42
C PHE A 3 -38.04 26.16 13.49
N GLY A 4 -38.27 26.45 12.20
CA GLY A 4 -37.23 26.44 11.18
C GLY A 4 -36.72 27.87 11.01
N PHE A 5 -35.55 28.16 11.57
CA PHE A 5 -34.74 29.28 11.11
C PHE A 5 -34.15 28.84 9.76
N SER A 6 -34.64 29.43 8.66
CA SER A 6 -34.16 29.08 7.33
C SER A 6 -33.09 30.08 6.91
N VAL A 7 -32.14 29.67 6.06
CA VAL A 7 -31.17 30.58 5.40
C VAL A 7 -31.88 31.79 4.75
N GLY A 8 -33.18 31.66 4.44
CA GLY A 8 -34.04 32.74 3.98
C GLY A 8 -34.12 33.93 4.94
N ASP A 9 -34.11 33.74 6.26
CA ASP A 9 -34.18 34.83 7.24
C ASP A 9 -32.92 35.71 7.20
N PHE A 10 -31.74 35.10 7.03
CA PHE A 10 -30.46 35.80 6.92
C PHE A 10 -30.34 36.58 5.59
N ILE A 11 -30.88 36.02 4.51
CA ILE A 11 -30.96 36.72 3.20
C ILE A 11 -31.82 37.98 3.32
N THR A 12 -32.89 37.99 4.13
CA THR A 12 -33.69 39.22 4.33
C THR A 12 -32.89 40.35 5.01
N VAL A 13 -31.98 40.03 5.93
CA VAL A 13 -31.11 41.04 6.58
C VAL A 13 -30.10 41.60 5.58
N LEU A 14 -29.51 40.75 4.74
CA LEU A 14 -28.64 41.17 3.65
C LEU A 14 -29.36 42.09 2.66
N GLN A 15 -30.58 41.73 2.25
CA GLN A 15 -31.42 42.56 1.36
C GLN A 15 -31.75 43.92 1.99
N LEU A 16 -32.05 43.95 3.30
CA LEU A 16 -32.30 45.19 4.04
C LEU A 16 -31.04 46.07 4.09
N ALA A 17 -29.87 45.49 4.34
CA ALA A 17 -28.60 46.22 4.32
C ALA A 17 -28.29 46.82 2.93
N PHE A 18 -28.53 46.08 1.86
CA PHE A 18 -28.38 46.61 0.49
C PHE A 18 -29.35 47.74 0.19
N LYS A 19 -30.61 47.61 0.62
CA LYS A 19 -31.62 48.66 0.47
C LYS A 19 -31.16 49.94 1.16
N ILE A 20 -30.82 49.86 2.45
CA ILE A 20 -30.36 50.99 3.27
C ILE A 20 -29.12 51.65 2.63
N ARG A 21 -28.15 50.85 2.16
CA ARG A 21 -26.97 51.34 1.45
C ARG A 21 -27.32 52.18 0.21
N GLN A 22 -28.33 51.77 -0.57
CA GLN A 22 -28.78 52.55 -1.73
C GLN A 22 -29.43 53.87 -1.31
N GLU A 23 -30.07 53.93 -0.14
CA GLU A 23 -30.70 55.17 0.36
C GLU A 23 -29.66 56.19 0.85
N PHE A 24 -28.47 55.74 1.24
CA PHE A 24 -27.37 56.60 1.69
C PHE A 24 -26.51 57.20 0.56
N VAL A 25 -26.73 56.84 -0.70
CA VAL A 25 -25.88 57.28 -1.85
C VAL A 25 -25.86 58.81 -2.00
N ASP A 26 -26.99 59.48 -1.76
CA ASP A 26 -27.14 60.93 -1.85
C ASP A 26 -27.19 61.61 -0.46
N ALA A 27 -26.70 60.94 0.60
CA ALA A 27 -26.75 61.46 1.96
C ALA A 27 -25.77 62.62 2.21
N PRO A 28 -26.11 63.59 3.08
CA PRO A 28 -25.18 64.65 3.48
C PRO A 28 -23.89 64.10 4.12
N ILE A 29 -22.79 64.84 4.00
CA ILE A 29 -21.43 64.45 4.46
C ILE A 29 -21.41 63.95 5.92
N GLN A 30 -22.27 64.51 6.79
CA GLN A 30 -22.38 64.11 8.20
C GLN A 30 -22.79 62.63 8.41
N PHE A 31 -23.39 61.96 7.42
CA PHE A 31 -23.77 60.54 7.48
C PHE A 31 -22.82 59.63 6.69
N LYS A 32 -21.75 60.17 6.10
CA LYS A 32 -20.82 59.42 5.26
C LYS A 32 -20.15 58.27 6.03
N ALA A 33 -19.76 58.51 7.28
CA ALA A 33 -19.17 57.48 8.12
C ALA A 33 -20.12 56.28 8.29
N VAL A 34 -21.35 56.53 8.75
CA VAL A 34 -22.39 55.50 8.92
C VAL A 34 -22.65 54.73 7.62
N SER A 35 -22.65 55.43 6.48
CA SER A 35 -22.80 54.81 5.16
C SER A 35 -21.66 53.85 4.83
N ASP A 36 -20.41 54.22 5.12
CA ASP A 36 -19.24 53.38 4.91
C ASP A 36 -19.24 52.15 5.84
N GLU A 37 -19.71 52.29 7.09
CA GLU A 37 -19.88 51.15 8.00
C GLU A 37 -21.02 50.20 7.58
N VAL A 38 -22.16 50.73 7.12
CA VAL A 38 -23.25 49.90 6.58
C VAL A 38 -22.83 49.19 5.29
N ARG A 39 -22.01 49.85 4.45
CA ARG A 39 -21.40 49.21 3.28
C ARG A 39 -20.50 48.05 3.69
N THR A 40 -19.69 48.23 4.73
CA THR A 40 -18.82 47.18 5.25
C THR A 40 -19.63 46.01 5.81
N LEU A 41 -20.68 46.29 6.59
CA LEU A 41 -21.61 45.27 7.08
C LEU A 41 -22.29 44.49 5.94
N SER A 42 -22.69 45.16 4.85
CA SER A 42 -23.27 44.52 3.66
C SER A 42 -22.30 43.53 2.99
N ILE A 43 -21.00 43.86 2.93
CA ILE A 43 -19.98 42.98 2.36
C ILE A 43 -19.79 41.75 3.26
N VAL A 44 -19.63 41.96 4.56
CA VAL A 44 -19.41 40.87 5.51
C VAL A 44 -20.62 39.93 5.61
N LEU A 45 -21.85 40.46 5.52
CA LEU A 45 -23.07 39.65 5.44
C LEU A 45 -23.15 38.83 4.13
N GLN A 46 -22.66 39.36 3.01
CA GLN A 46 -22.59 38.64 1.74
C GLN A 46 -21.61 37.46 1.84
N ASP A 47 -20.43 37.69 2.40
CA ASP A 47 -19.41 36.65 2.58
C ASP A 47 -19.91 35.54 3.51
N ALA A 48 -20.59 35.91 4.60
CA ALA A 48 -21.22 34.96 5.50
C ALA A 48 -22.37 34.16 4.81
N ALA A 49 -23.17 34.80 3.96
CA ALA A 49 -24.24 34.12 3.24
C ALA A 49 -23.70 33.07 2.25
N VAL A 50 -22.58 33.37 1.57
CA VAL A 50 -21.89 32.41 0.69
C VAL A 50 -21.34 31.24 1.50
N ALA A 51 -20.71 31.50 2.65
CA ALA A 51 -20.17 30.46 3.53
C ALA A 51 -21.25 29.50 4.09
N LEU A 52 -22.51 29.95 4.15
CA LEU A 52 -23.64 29.21 4.71
C LEU A 52 -24.47 28.45 3.67
N GLN A 53 -24.27 28.68 2.37
CA GLN A 53 -25.20 28.26 1.30
C GLN A 53 -25.35 26.73 1.15
N ASN A 54 -24.39 25.93 1.64
CA ASN A 54 -24.40 24.46 1.55
C ASN A 54 -24.04 23.75 2.88
N ARG A 55 -24.43 24.30 4.04
CA ARG A 55 -23.94 23.80 5.35
C ARG A 55 -25.04 23.51 6.38
N GLU A 56 -24.90 22.40 7.10
CA GLU A 56 -25.65 22.13 8.33
C GLU A 56 -24.88 22.69 9.54
N LEU A 57 -25.47 23.69 10.21
CA LEU A 57 -24.92 24.28 11.44
C LEU A 57 -25.33 23.47 12.68
N ASP A 58 -24.41 23.35 13.65
CA ASP A 58 -24.72 22.75 14.94
C ASP A 58 -25.66 23.64 15.79
N THR A 59 -26.20 23.09 16.89
CA THR A 59 -27.20 23.80 17.73
C THR A 59 -26.65 25.01 18.48
N LYS A 60 -25.33 25.13 18.66
CA LYS A 60 -24.70 26.31 19.26
C LYS A 60 -24.43 27.37 18.20
N GLN A 61 -23.90 26.98 17.06
CA GLN A 61 -23.68 27.83 15.89
C GLN A 61 -24.98 28.44 15.36
N LYS A 62 -26.09 27.67 15.35
CA LYS A 62 -27.42 28.19 15.00
C LYS A 62 -27.87 29.29 15.95
N ARG A 63 -27.69 29.11 17.27
CA ARG A 63 -28.05 30.12 18.27
C ARG A 63 -27.18 31.37 18.16
N ASP A 64 -25.87 31.20 18.01
CA ASP A 64 -24.94 32.33 17.83
C ASP A 64 -25.29 33.12 16.55
N LEU A 65 -25.63 32.43 15.45
CA LEU A 65 -26.05 33.07 14.21
C LEU A 65 -27.41 33.78 14.33
N GLU A 66 -28.38 33.19 15.04
CA GLU A 66 -29.67 33.82 15.32
C GLU A 66 -29.52 35.12 16.14
N ASP A 67 -28.62 35.13 17.12
CA ASP A 67 -28.37 36.31 17.96
C ASP A 67 -27.67 37.41 17.16
N ILE A 68 -26.73 37.05 16.29
CA ILE A 68 -26.07 37.96 15.36
C ILE A 68 -27.06 38.52 14.33
N ASP A 69 -27.93 37.68 13.75
CA ASP A 69 -28.98 38.09 12.80
C ASP A 69 -29.94 39.10 13.43
N LYS A 70 -30.45 38.81 14.63
CA LYS A 70 -31.31 39.72 15.40
C LYS A 70 -30.60 41.03 15.71
N GLY A 71 -29.32 40.97 16.07
CA GLY A 71 -28.47 42.14 16.32
C GLY A 71 -28.35 43.05 15.09
N CYS A 72 -28.03 42.46 13.93
CA CYS A 72 -27.93 43.15 12.65
C CYS A 72 -29.27 43.74 12.22
N ARG A 73 -30.33 42.94 12.25
CA ARG A 73 -31.70 43.35 11.87
C ARG A 73 -32.19 44.51 12.71
N LYS A 74 -31.99 44.46 14.04
CA LYS A 74 -32.41 45.55 14.94
C LYS A 74 -31.73 46.88 14.61
N VAL A 75 -30.44 46.85 14.29
CA VAL A 75 -29.69 48.07 13.92
C VAL A 75 -30.12 48.57 12.54
N LEU A 76 -30.33 47.67 11.57
CA LEU A 76 -30.76 48.03 10.21
C LEU A 76 -32.21 48.54 10.17
N ASP A 77 -33.13 47.95 10.93
CA ASP A 77 -34.52 48.43 11.04
C ASP A 77 -34.58 49.81 11.70
N GLU A 78 -33.75 50.05 12.71
CA GLU A 78 -33.63 51.36 13.35
C GLU A 78 -33.12 52.40 12.34
N LEU A 79 -32.07 52.06 11.57
CA LEU A 79 -31.55 52.87 10.46
C LEU A 79 -32.62 53.15 9.39
N GLN A 80 -33.40 52.14 8.98
CA GLN A 80 -34.47 52.32 8.00
C GLN A 80 -35.57 53.25 8.53
N ARG A 81 -36.01 53.10 9.79
CA ARG A 81 -37.00 54.01 10.39
C ARG A 81 -36.48 55.45 10.47
N ILE A 82 -35.18 55.60 10.73
CA ILE A 82 -34.51 56.90 10.71
C ILE A 82 -34.55 57.49 9.30
N LEU A 83 -34.20 56.71 8.28
CA LEU A 83 -34.24 57.14 6.87
C LEU A 83 -35.66 57.53 6.43
N ASP A 84 -36.65 56.70 6.73
CA ASP A 84 -38.05 56.91 6.36
C ASP A 84 -38.64 58.19 6.98
N LYS A 85 -38.21 58.55 8.20
CA LYS A 85 -38.62 59.80 8.84
C LYS A 85 -37.99 61.04 8.21
N ASN A 86 -36.83 60.89 7.58
CA ASN A 86 -35.95 62.00 7.21
C ASN A 86 -35.85 62.27 5.71
N ILE A 87 -36.41 61.38 4.89
CA ILE A 87 -36.43 61.49 3.42
C ILE A 87 -37.84 61.86 2.94
N GLU A 88 -37.98 62.98 2.23
CA GLU A 88 -39.18 63.27 1.43
C GLU A 88 -38.95 62.93 -0.04
N LEU A 89 -39.92 62.24 -0.65
CA LEU A 89 -39.95 61.93 -2.07
C LEU A 89 -40.61 63.10 -2.82
N SER A 90 -39.83 63.97 -3.47
CA SER A 90 -40.39 65.01 -4.34
C SER A 90 -40.71 64.42 -5.72
N ALA A 91 -42.00 64.39 -6.09
CA ALA A 91 -42.45 64.03 -7.43
C ALA A 91 -42.58 65.30 -8.30
N GLU A 92 -41.57 65.60 -9.12
CA GLU A 92 -41.70 66.61 -10.18
C GLU A 92 -42.28 65.96 -11.45
N SER A 93 -43.37 66.55 -11.94
CA SER A 93 -44.20 66.09 -13.05
C SER A 93 -43.53 66.24 -14.42
N GLY A 94 -43.59 65.18 -15.24
CA GLY A 94 -43.65 65.29 -16.70
C GLY A 94 -42.41 64.81 -17.48
N VAL A 95 -42.61 63.70 -18.19
CA VAL A 95 -41.80 63.13 -19.29
C VAL A 95 -40.58 62.28 -18.90
N VAL A 96 -40.88 60.96 -18.85
CA VAL A 96 -40.06 59.74 -18.98
C VAL A 96 -38.54 59.93 -19.00
N GLY A 97 -37.91 59.52 -17.89
CA GLY A 97 -36.52 59.05 -17.89
C GLY A 97 -35.50 59.84 -17.07
N LYS A 98 -35.78 60.24 -15.82
CA LYS A 98 -34.73 60.61 -14.84
C LYS A 98 -35.08 60.23 -13.39
N ARG A 99 -34.02 59.82 -12.64
CA ARG A 99 -34.02 59.40 -11.23
C ARG A 99 -34.77 60.39 -10.31
N ILE A 100 -35.67 59.89 -9.48
CA ILE A 100 -36.32 60.64 -8.40
C ILE A 100 -35.24 61.13 -7.42
N LYS A 101 -35.04 62.44 -7.31
CA LYS A 101 -34.14 63.03 -6.31
C LYS A 101 -34.82 63.00 -4.94
N ARG A 102 -34.16 62.37 -3.96
CA ARG A 102 -34.61 62.31 -2.57
C ARG A 102 -34.08 63.53 -1.81
N VAL A 103 -34.93 64.25 -1.09
CA VAL A 103 -34.53 65.45 -0.33
C VAL A 103 -34.51 65.09 1.16
N TRP A 104 -33.35 65.30 1.80
CA TRP A 104 -33.16 65.05 3.23
C TRP A 104 -33.60 66.28 4.05
N LYS A 105 -34.45 66.08 5.07
CA LYS A 105 -34.79 67.15 6.03
C LYS A 105 -33.55 67.57 6.81
N ARG A 106 -33.34 68.89 7.00
CA ARG A 106 -32.26 69.43 7.86
C ARG A 106 -32.54 69.02 9.31
N LEU A 107 -31.87 67.96 9.75
CA LEU A 107 -31.83 67.51 11.14
C LEU A 107 -30.40 67.66 11.67
N TYR A 108 -30.26 68.37 12.78
CA TYR A 108 -29.05 68.40 13.60
C TYR A 108 -29.01 67.10 14.41
N TRP A 109 -28.22 66.13 13.96
CA TRP A 109 -27.85 64.98 14.80
C TRP A 109 -26.74 65.41 15.74
N LYS A 110 -26.83 65.04 17.02
CA LYS A 110 -25.67 65.17 17.91
C LYS A 110 -24.65 64.12 17.49
N GLN A 111 -23.37 64.50 17.49
CA GLN A 111 -22.27 63.61 17.10
C GLN A 111 -22.26 62.32 17.94
N GLU A 112 -22.65 62.40 19.21
CA GLU A 112 -22.79 61.26 20.13
C GLU A 112 -23.79 60.20 19.63
N ASP A 113 -24.93 60.59 19.06
CA ASP A 113 -25.95 59.66 18.56
C ASP A 113 -25.45 58.93 17.31
N ILE A 114 -24.68 59.63 16.46
CA ILE A 114 -24.02 59.04 15.29
C ILE A 114 -22.98 58.02 15.75
N ASP A 115 -22.10 58.39 16.68
CA ASP A 115 -21.03 57.51 17.15
C ASP A 115 -21.56 56.28 17.91
N GLN A 116 -22.66 56.41 18.65
CA GLN A 116 -23.34 55.28 19.28
C GLN A 116 -23.88 54.28 18.26
N LEU A 117 -24.47 54.78 17.17
CA LEU A 117 -25.01 53.94 16.11
C LEU A 117 -23.88 53.26 15.31
N ARG A 118 -22.78 53.98 15.04
CA ARG A 118 -21.57 53.42 14.42
C ARG A 118 -20.96 52.31 15.26
N SER A 119 -20.83 52.51 16.57
CA SER A 119 -20.30 51.51 17.50
C SER A 119 -21.11 50.20 17.46
N ARG A 120 -22.45 50.29 17.37
CA ARG A 120 -23.33 49.12 17.25
C ARG A 120 -23.19 48.41 15.90
N VAL A 121 -23.00 49.13 14.80
CA VAL A 121 -22.72 48.53 13.49
C VAL A 121 -21.36 47.82 13.50
N ILE A 122 -20.32 48.46 14.02
CA ILE A 122 -18.97 47.90 14.14
C ILE A 122 -18.94 46.66 15.05
N THR A 123 -19.71 46.67 16.14
CA THR A 123 -19.84 45.51 17.03
C THR A 123 -20.43 44.31 16.29
N ASN A 124 -21.49 44.51 15.51
CA ASN A 124 -22.09 43.44 14.71
C ASN A 124 -21.13 42.94 13.62
N ILE A 125 -20.40 43.83 12.93
CA ILE A 125 -19.36 43.45 11.96
C ILE A 125 -18.29 42.56 12.63
N SER A 126 -17.84 42.95 13.83
CA SER A 126 -16.82 42.21 14.58
C SER A 126 -17.31 40.82 15.01
N LEU A 127 -18.57 40.73 15.47
CA LEU A 127 -19.20 39.45 15.82
C LEU A 127 -19.36 38.54 14.60
N LEU A 128 -19.78 39.09 13.45
CA LEU A 128 -19.90 38.34 12.19
C LEU A 128 -18.55 37.84 11.69
N ASN A 129 -17.51 38.68 11.74
CA ASN A 129 -16.14 38.28 11.37
C ASN A 129 -15.57 37.22 12.32
N ALA A 130 -15.79 37.34 13.63
CA ALA A 130 -15.36 36.35 14.60
C ALA A 130 -16.10 35.01 14.45
N PHE A 131 -17.36 35.03 14.01
CA PHE A 131 -18.13 33.84 13.67
C PHE A 131 -17.60 33.20 12.37
N ASN A 132 -17.37 34.01 11.32
CA ASN A 132 -16.83 33.53 10.03
C ASN A 132 -15.38 32.99 10.17
N GLY A 133 -14.58 33.61 11.02
CA GLY A 133 -13.23 33.14 11.38
C GLY A 133 -13.23 31.80 12.13
N ARG A 134 -14.25 31.53 12.95
CA ARG A 134 -14.44 30.21 13.58
C ARG A 134 -14.88 29.14 12.57
N LEU A 135 -15.80 29.48 11.68
CA LEU A 135 -16.29 28.58 10.62
C LEU A 135 -15.19 28.15 9.64
N THR A 136 -14.28 29.06 9.31
CA THR A 136 -13.14 28.82 8.41
C THR A 136 -12.02 28.01 9.07
N ARG A 137 -11.74 28.23 10.37
CA ARG A 137 -10.80 27.39 11.13
C ARG A 137 -11.24 25.92 11.22
N ASP A 138 -12.52 25.68 11.50
CA ASP A 138 -13.09 24.31 11.53
C ASP A 138 -13.03 23.64 10.16
N ASN A 139 -13.11 24.41 9.07
CA ASN A 139 -12.94 23.89 7.71
C ASN A 139 -11.50 23.51 7.41
N VAL A 140 -10.53 24.34 7.76
CA VAL A 140 -9.10 24.00 7.56
C VAL A 140 -8.73 22.77 8.38
N VAL A 141 -9.19 22.67 9.63
CA VAL A 141 -8.94 21.49 10.47
C VAL A 141 -9.60 20.23 9.89
N LYS A 142 -10.86 20.31 9.41
CA LYS A 142 -11.53 19.17 8.77
C LYS A 142 -10.95 18.80 7.42
N LEU A 143 -10.49 19.77 6.61
CA LEU A 143 -9.82 19.50 5.33
C LEU A 143 -8.45 18.88 5.55
N VAL A 144 -7.67 19.39 6.51
CA VAL A 144 -6.37 18.83 6.89
C VAL A 144 -6.56 17.42 7.45
N GLN A 145 -7.52 17.19 8.34
CA GLN A 145 -7.84 15.84 8.84
C GLN A 145 -8.32 14.91 7.73
N HIS A 146 -9.18 15.37 6.81
CA HIS A 146 -9.64 14.56 5.69
C HIS A 146 -8.49 14.22 4.72
N GLN A 147 -7.59 15.16 4.47
CA GLN A 147 -6.43 14.96 3.61
C GLN A 147 -5.37 14.06 4.29
N GLU A 148 -5.20 14.18 5.60
CA GLU A 148 -4.36 13.30 6.41
C GLU A 148 -4.94 11.88 6.46
N ASP A 149 -6.24 11.72 6.66
CA ASP A 149 -6.92 10.41 6.67
C ASP A 149 -6.90 9.75 5.28
N GLN A 150 -7.10 10.51 4.21
CA GLN A 150 -6.90 10.01 2.84
C GLN A 150 -5.46 9.56 2.61
N GLY A 151 -4.47 10.37 3.01
CA GLY A 151 -3.05 10.00 2.93
C GLY A 151 -2.71 8.73 3.71
N ARG A 152 -3.27 8.59 4.91
CA ARG A 152 -3.11 7.39 5.75
C ARG A 152 -3.71 6.15 5.10
N GLN A 153 -4.93 6.26 4.58
CA GLN A 153 -5.60 5.13 3.94
C GLN A 153 -4.87 4.71 2.65
N THR A 154 -4.32 5.65 1.90
CA THR A 154 -3.49 5.37 0.72
C THR A 154 -2.23 4.59 1.08
N VAL A 155 -1.53 4.97 2.14
CA VAL A 155 -0.35 4.22 2.63
C VAL A 155 -0.74 2.82 3.09
N LEU A 156 -1.80 2.68 3.88
CA LEU A 156 -2.26 1.39 4.40
C LEU A 156 -2.77 0.44 3.32
N ASN A 157 -3.54 0.94 2.35
CA ASN A 157 -4.03 0.14 1.22
C ASN A 157 -2.91 -0.21 0.23
N TRP A 158 -1.82 0.56 0.19
CA TRP A 158 -0.65 0.19 -0.61
C TRP A 158 0.00 -1.10 -0.09
N PHE A 159 0.07 -1.33 1.23
CA PHE A 159 0.62 -2.58 1.78
C PHE A 159 -0.18 -3.81 1.36
N THR A 160 -1.50 -3.74 1.53
CA THR A 160 -2.41 -4.79 1.06
C THR A 160 -3.82 -4.23 0.85
N PRO A 161 -4.46 -4.56 -0.28
CA PRO A 161 -5.85 -4.21 -0.52
C PRO A 161 -6.81 -5.07 0.33
N ILE A 162 -6.34 -6.18 0.91
CA ILE A 162 -7.17 -7.12 1.68
C ILE A 162 -7.70 -6.42 2.95
N ASP A 163 -8.99 -6.62 3.19
CA ASP A 163 -9.66 -6.20 4.42
C ASP A 163 -10.39 -7.41 5.04
N PHE A 164 -9.98 -7.75 6.27
CA PHE A 164 -10.58 -8.85 7.05
C PHE A 164 -11.80 -8.40 7.84
N ALA A 165 -12.04 -7.08 7.98
CA ALA A 165 -13.20 -6.56 8.71
C ALA A 165 -14.52 -7.03 8.08
N THR A 166 -14.58 -7.10 6.75
CA THR A 166 -15.73 -7.61 6.01
C THR A 166 -16.05 -9.07 6.37
N GLN A 167 -15.01 -9.91 6.43
CA GLN A 167 -15.16 -11.32 6.80
C GLN A 167 -15.57 -11.47 8.27
N GLN A 168 -15.05 -10.63 9.16
CA GLN A 168 -15.45 -10.61 10.57
C GLN A 168 -16.95 -10.31 10.72
N SER A 169 -17.46 -9.29 10.03
CA SER A 169 -18.89 -8.93 10.05
C SER A 169 -19.79 -10.05 9.51
N ASP A 170 -19.37 -10.71 8.44
CA ASP A 170 -20.11 -11.85 7.85
C ASP A 170 -20.12 -13.07 8.79
N PHE A 171 -18.98 -13.43 9.41
CA PHE A 171 -18.95 -14.57 10.32
C PHE A 171 -19.75 -14.33 11.60
N ILE A 172 -19.76 -13.10 12.13
CA ILE A 172 -20.54 -12.80 13.34
C ILE A 172 -22.04 -12.71 13.04
N SER A 173 -22.46 -12.26 11.85
CA SER A 173 -23.87 -12.18 11.47
C SER A 173 -24.53 -13.56 11.32
N ARG A 174 -23.76 -14.57 10.88
CA ARG A 174 -24.21 -15.97 10.74
C ARG A 174 -24.37 -16.72 12.06
N ARG A 175 -23.85 -16.17 13.16
CA ARG A 175 -23.90 -16.81 14.47
C ARG A 175 -25.33 -16.80 15.03
N GLU A 176 -25.80 -17.97 15.46
CA GLU A 176 -27.02 -18.03 16.28
C GLU A 176 -26.78 -17.39 17.65
N ALA A 177 -27.60 -16.40 18.00
CA ALA A 177 -27.41 -15.60 19.20
C ALA A 177 -27.33 -16.48 20.47
N GLY A 178 -26.30 -16.28 21.27
CA GLY A 178 -26.07 -17.02 22.51
C GLY A 178 -25.32 -18.35 22.35
N THR A 179 -24.87 -18.72 21.16
CA THR A 179 -23.95 -19.86 20.97
C THR A 179 -22.48 -19.48 21.21
N GLY A 180 -21.62 -20.45 21.53
CA GLY A 180 -20.16 -20.25 21.71
C GLY A 180 -19.73 -19.64 23.04
N GLN A 181 -20.67 -19.48 23.98
CA GLN A 181 -20.43 -18.88 25.29
C GLN A 181 -19.49 -19.73 26.17
N TRP A 182 -19.53 -21.06 26.01
CA TRP A 182 -18.67 -21.99 26.75
C TRP A 182 -17.17 -21.73 26.52
N LEU A 183 -16.79 -21.25 25.32
CA LEU A 183 -15.39 -20.92 25.00
C LEU A 183 -14.96 -19.70 25.81
N LEU A 184 -15.79 -18.66 25.82
CA LEU A 184 -15.52 -17.43 26.58
C LEU A 184 -15.49 -17.68 28.09
N GLU A 185 -16.26 -18.65 28.59
CA GLU A 185 -16.31 -19.03 30.00
C GLU A 185 -15.23 -20.04 30.42
N SER A 186 -14.49 -20.61 29.47
CA SER A 186 -13.44 -21.59 29.75
C SER A 186 -12.29 -20.99 30.57
N ALA A 187 -11.65 -21.83 31.39
CA ALA A 187 -10.53 -21.41 32.23
C ALA A 187 -9.32 -20.99 31.38
N GLU A 188 -9.09 -21.70 30.28
CA GLU A 188 -8.02 -21.50 29.32
C GLU A 188 -8.16 -20.14 28.60
N PHE A 189 -9.36 -19.82 28.09
CA PHE A 189 -9.62 -18.53 27.45
C PHE A 189 -9.52 -17.37 28.44
N GLN A 190 -10.09 -17.53 29.64
CA GLN A 190 -10.00 -16.51 30.68
C GLN A 190 -8.56 -16.27 31.15
N ALA A 191 -7.73 -17.31 31.19
CA ALA A 191 -6.31 -17.19 31.47
C ALA A 191 -5.58 -16.46 30.33
N TRP A 192 -5.87 -16.81 29.07
CA TRP A 192 -5.31 -16.16 27.88
C TRP A 192 -5.63 -14.65 27.81
N VAL A 193 -6.86 -14.25 28.13
CA VAL A 193 -7.23 -12.82 28.17
C VAL A 193 -6.55 -12.10 29.33
N LYS A 194 -6.37 -12.72 30.49
CA LYS A 194 -5.85 -12.06 31.70
C LYS A 194 -4.33 -11.99 31.78
N ILE A 195 -3.63 -13.01 31.30
CA ILE A 195 -2.18 -13.14 31.38
C ILE A 195 -1.58 -12.67 30.05
N ASP A 196 -0.63 -11.74 30.12
CA ASP A 196 0.08 -11.26 28.93
C ASP A 196 1.01 -12.34 28.36
N GLN A 197 1.31 -12.26 27.05
CA GLN A 197 2.25 -13.16 26.38
C GLN A 197 1.87 -14.64 26.52
N GLN A 198 0.62 -14.96 26.16
CA GLN A 198 0.11 -16.34 26.17
C GLN A 198 -0.33 -16.78 24.79
N VAL A 199 -0.12 -18.07 24.50
CA VAL A 199 -0.57 -18.73 23.29
C VAL A 199 -1.67 -19.72 23.64
N LEU A 200 -2.86 -19.52 23.07
CA LEU A 200 -3.99 -20.43 23.14
C LEU A 200 -4.22 -21.06 21.76
N PHE A 201 -3.89 -22.34 21.66
CA PHE A 201 -4.09 -23.12 20.44
C PHE A 201 -5.35 -23.98 20.57
N CYS A 202 -6.25 -23.83 19.61
CA CYS A 202 -7.56 -24.44 19.63
C CYS A 202 -7.73 -25.44 18.48
N PRO A 203 -7.22 -26.68 18.62
CA PRO A 203 -7.45 -27.70 17.61
C PRO A 203 -8.91 -28.14 17.65
N GLY A 204 -9.49 -28.44 16.49
CA GLY A 204 -10.87 -28.93 16.44
C GLY A 204 -11.13 -29.77 15.21
N ILE A 205 -12.09 -30.69 15.33
CA ILE A 205 -12.51 -31.52 14.21
C ILE A 205 -13.10 -30.65 13.09
N PRO A 206 -13.07 -31.11 11.83
CA PRO A 206 -13.71 -30.40 10.72
C PRO A 206 -15.20 -30.14 11.03
N GLY A 207 -15.74 -28.98 10.69
CA GLY A 207 -17.16 -28.67 10.89
C GLY A 207 -17.58 -28.37 12.33
N ALA A 208 -16.65 -28.30 13.29
CA ALA A 208 -16.93 -28.00 14.70
C ALA A 208 -17.35 -26.53 14.97
N GLY A 209 -17.20 -25.62 13.99
CA GLY A 209 -17.52 -24.20 14.16
C GLY A 209 -16.33 -23.31 14.54
N LYS A 210 -15.09 -23.73 14.26
CA LYS A 210 -13.85 -22.99 14.59
C LYS A 210 -13.89 -21.52 14.16
N THR A 211 -14.19 -21.25 12.89
CA THR A 211 -14.28 -19.89 12.34
C THR A 211 -15.30 -19.00 13.04
N ILE A 212 -16.48 -19.55 13.38
CA ILE A 212 -17.52 -18.82 14.11
C ILE A 212 -17.08 -18.55 15.55
N LEU A 213 -16.39 -19.49 16.19
CA LEU A 213 -15.82 -19.25 17.52
C LEU A 213 -14.70 -18.20 17.48
N THR A 214 -13.87 -18.20 16.43
CA THR A 214 -12.85 -17.17 16.23
C THR A 214 -13.48 -15.79 16.06
N SER A 215 -14.56 -15.66 15.28
CA SER A 215 -15.25 -14.37 15.13
C SER A 215 -15.88 -13.89 16.44
N ILE A 216 -16.37 -14.82 17.29
CA ILE A 216 -16.84 -14.51 18.65
C ILE A 216 -15.69 -14.00 19.53
N VAL A 217 -14.49 -14.56 19.41
CA VAL A 217 -13.31 -14.07 20.13
C VAL A 217 -12.94 -12.66 19.68
N VAL A 218 -12.90 -12.39 18.37
CA VAL A 218 -12.61 -11.06 17.83
C VAL A 218 -13.66 -10.03 18.28
N ASP A 219 -14.95 -10.38 18.21
CA ASP A 219 -16.05 -9.53 18.70
C ASP A 219 -15.94 -9.24 20.20
N TYR A 220 -15.62 -10.26 21.00
CA TYR A 220 -15.35 -10.11 22.43
C TYR A 220 -14.18 -9.16 22.71
N LEU A 221 -13.06 -9.27 21.97
CA LEU A 221 -11.90 -8.41 22.15
C LEU A 221 -12.24 -6.96 21.79
N HIS A 222 -12.94 -6.72 20.68
CA HIS A 222 -13.38 -5.37 20.34
C HIS A 222 -14.34 -4.80 21.38
N ALA A 223 -15.34 -5.57 21.82
CA ALA A 223 -16.30 -5.10 22.83
C ALA A 223 -15.64 -4.70 24.16
N ASN A 224 -14.57 -5.39 24.57
CA ASN A 224 -13.89 -5.15 25.85
C ASN A 224 -12.70 -4.18 25.76
N PHE A 225 -11.99 -4.11 24.63
CA PHE A 225 -10.70 -3.40 24.55
C PHE A 225 -10.62 -2.31 23.45
N GLN A 226 -11.60 -2.17 22.55
CA GLN A 226 -11.53 -1.22 21.42
C GLN A 226 -11.35 0.25 21.84
N LYS A 227 -11.76 0.64 23.05
CA LYS A 227 -11.60 2.02 23.55
C LYS A 227 -10.21 2.31 24.10
N ASP A 228 -9.39 1.29 24.34
CA ASP A 228 -8.02 1.45 24.85
C ASP A 228 -7.04 1.52 23.67
N THR A 229 -6.54 2.72 23.39
CA THR A 229 -5.60 2.97 22.29
C THR A 229 -4.24 2.32 22.52
N ASN A 230 -3.97 1.79 23.72
CA ASN A 230 -2.73 1.08 24.03
C ASN A 230 -2.80 -0.42 23.73
N ILE A 231 -3.97 -0.96 23.35
CA ILE A 231 -4.14 -2.37 23.01
C ILE A 231 -4.31 -2.54 21.51
N GLY A 232 -3.38 -3.27 20.89
CA GLY A 232 -3.47 -3.64 19.47
C GLY A 232 -4.30 -4.90 19.29
N ILE A 233 -5.23 -4.92 18.33
CA ILE A 233 -5.99 -6.11 17.95
C ILE A 233 -5.81 -6.32 16.45
N ALA A 234 -5.33 -7.49 16.06
CA ALA A 234 -5.24 -7.89 14.66
C ALA A 234 -5.67 -9.35 14.48
N TYR A 235 -6.30 -9.64 13.35
CA TYR A 235 -6.81 -10.98 13.09
C TYR A 235 -6.69 -11.38 11.61
N LEU A 236 -6.63 -12.70 11.38
CA LEU A 236 -6.53 -13.31 10.06
C LEU A 236 -7.54 -14.46 9.94
N TYR A 237 -8.12 -14.58 8.74
CA TYR A 237 -8.91 -15.72 8.32
C TYR A 237 -8.19 -16.42 7.14
N CYS A 238 -7.39 -17.46 7.43
CA CYS A 238 -6.74 -18.25 6.37
C CYS A 238 -7.84 -18.92 5.50
N ASN A 239 -7.67 -18.88 4.18
CA ASN A 239 -8.57 -19.51 3.23
C ASN A 239 -7.76 -20.19 2.12
N PHE A 240 -7.91 -21.51 2.02
CA PHE A 240 -7.18 -22.33 1.05
C PHE A 240 -7.37 -21.91 -0.41
N ARG A 241 -8.47 -21.23 -0.77
CA ARG A 241 -8.78 -20.86 -2.16
C ARG A 241 -8.15 -19.54 -2.62
N ARG A 242 -7.58 -18.76 -1.71
CA ARG A 242 -6.95 -17.45 -2.00
C ARG A 242 -5.43 -17.54 -1.87
N GLN A 243 -4.81 -18.62 -2.33
CA GLN A 243 -3.37 -18.86 -2.11
C GLN A 243 -2.50 -17.79 -2.75
N ASP A 244 -2.87 -17.34 -3.95
CA ASP A 244 -2.16 -16.29 -4.68
C ASP A 244 -2.20 -14.92 -3.94
N GLU A 245 -3.24 -14.69 -3.14
CA GLU A 245 -3.44 -13.45 -2.38
C GLU A 245 -3.03 -13.58 -0.90
N GLN A 246 -3.01 -14.79 -0.34
CA GLN A 246 -2.66 -15.11 1.05
C GLN A 246 -1.31 -15.83 1.16
N ASN A 247 -0.30 -15.31 0.45
CA ASN A 247 1.09 -15.68 0.69
C ASN A 247 1.60 -15.07 2.03
N ALA A 248 2.80 -15.48 2.46
CA ALA A 248 3.31 -15.13 3.79
C ALA A 248 3.50 -13.61 3.95
N GLU A 249 3.97 -12.95 2.90
CA GLU A 249 4.14 -11.50 2.81
C GLU A 249 2.80 -10.78 2.92
N GLY A 250 1.78 -11.24 2.19
CA GLY A 250 0.43 -10.69 2.21
C GLY A 250 -0.23 -10.78 3.58
N LEU A 251 -0.10 -11.92 4.25
CA LEU A 251 -0.65 -12.13 5.61
C LEU A 251 0.03 -11.23 6.65
N LEU A 252 1.36 -11.04 6.56
CA LEU A 252 2.07 -10.09 7.43
C LEU A 252 1.69 -8.65 7.14
N ALA A 253 1.56 -8.28 5.86
CA ALA A 253 1.10 -6.96 5.47
C ALA A 253 -0.31 -6.67 6.01
N SER A 254 -1.20 -7.66 6.06
CA SER A 254 -2.54 -7.53 6.65
C SER A 254 -2.53 -7.34 8.17
N LEU A 255 -1.68 -8.07 8.90
CA LEU A 255 -1.49 -7.83 10.34
C LEU A 255 -0.91 -6.44 10.60
N LEU A 256 0.08 -6.04 9.81
CA LEU A 256 0.73 -4.74 9.90
C LEU A 256 -0.26 -3.61 9.63
N LYS A 257 -1.08 -3.74 8.59
CA LYS A 257 -2.13 -2.78 8.24
C LYS A 257 -3.11 -2.59 9.40
N GLN A 258 -3.62 -3.66 9.99
CA GLN A 258 -4.59 -3.60 11.09
C GLN A 258 -3.99 -2.93 12.34
N LEU A 259 -2.77 -3.31 12.74
CA LEU A 259 -2.10 -2.68 13.88
C LEU A 259 -1.73 -1.21 13.59
N ALA A 260 -1.24 -0.90 12.39
CA ALA A 260 -0.90 0.48 12.04
C ALA A 260 -2.15 1.38 11.95
N GLN A 261 -3.30 0.84 11.53
CA GLN A 261 -4.57 1.58 11.46
C GLN A 261 -5.06 2.03 12.84
N GLY A 262 -4.78 1.24 13.88
CA GLY A 262 -5.09 1.58 15.27
C GLY A 262 -4.21 2.70 15.86
N LEU A 263 -3.15 3.13 15.16
CA LEU A 263 -2.22 4.17 15.61
C LEU A 263 -2.46 5.49 14.86
N SER A 264 -2.66 6.57 15.61
CA SER A 264 -2.77 7.93 15.08
C SER A 264 -1.87 8.87 15.89
N PRO A 265 -0.77 9.41 15.29
CA PRO A 265 -0.37 9.33 13.89
C PRO A 265 0.24 7.97 13.47
N LEU A 266 0.37 7.73 12.14
CA LEU A 266 1.06 6.55 11.61
C LEU A 266 2.54 6.53 12.03
N PRO A 267 3.08 5.37 12.45
CA PRO A 267 4.49 5.23 12.82
C PRO A 267 5.45 5.60 11.67
N GLU A 268 6.60 6.21 12.00
CA GLU A 268 7.60 6.59 10.99
C GLU A 268 8.17 5.40 10.22
N ILE A 269 8.24 4.22 10.85
CA ILE A 269 8.69 3.00 10.17
C ILE A 269 7.76 2.62 9.01
N ILE A 270 6.46 2.87 9.12
CA ILE A 270 5.49 2.61 8.05
C ILE A 270 5.64 3.62 6.91
N LYS A 271 5.86 4.89 7.25
CA LYS A 271 6.06 5.96 6.26
C LYS A 271 7.37 5.78 5.49
N SER A 272 8.46 5.50 6.19
CA SER A 272 9.77 5.25 5.56
C SER A 272 9.78 4.01 4.68
N LEU A 273 9.09 2.93 5.10
CA LEU A 273 8.92 1.75 4.26
C LEU A 273 8.11 2.07 2.99
N TYR A 274 7.03 2.83 3.12
CA TYR A 274 6.24 3.28 1.97
C TYR A 274 7.06 4.16 1.01
N ASP A 275 7.76 5.17 1.52
CA ASP A 275 8.49 6.13 0.70
C ASP A 275 9.68 5.49 -0.04
N SER A 276 10.41 4.58 0.62
CA SER A 276 11.55 3.87 0.03
C SER A 276 11.15 2.96 -1.13
N HIS A 277 10.08 2.18 -0.96
CA HIS A 277 9.61 1.26 -1.99
C HIS A 277 8.79 1.95 -3.09
N LYS A 278 8.02 3.00 -2.75
CA LYS A 278 7.27 3.78 -3.73
C LYS A 278 8.18 4.45 -4.76
N LYS A 279 9.32 5.02 -4.32
CA LYS A 279 10.28 5.68 -5.21
C LYS A 279 10.88 4.71 -6.24
N ASN A 280 11.05 3.45 -5.85
CA ASN A 280 11.69 2.42 -6.66
C ASN A 280 10.70 1.46 -7.34
N GLN A 281 9.37 1.68 -7.19
CA GLN A 281 8.31 0.82 -7.70
C GLN A 281 8.44 -0.67 -7.27
N THR A 282 8.93 -0.92 -6.05
CA THR A 282 9.10 -2.27 -5.51
C THR A 282 8.09 -2.57 -4.41
N ARG A 283 7.97 -3.84 -3.99
CA ARG A 283 7.19 -4.27 -2.83
C ARG A 283 8.11 -4.62 -1.66
N PRO A 284 7.67 -4.42 -0.39
CA PRO A 284 8.44 -4.84 0.77
C PRO A 284 8.65 -6.35 0.80
N THR A 285 9.82 -6.77 1.21
CA THR A 285 10.16 -8.18 1.42
C THR A 285 9.57 -8.71 2.74
N PHE A 286 9.52 -10.03 2.89
CA PHE A 286 9.08 -10.68 4.13
C PHE A 286 9.79 -10.16 5.38
N ASN A 287 11.12 -9.98 5.32
CA ASN A 287 11.92 -9.54 6.47
C ASN A 287 11.66 -8.07 6.84
N GLU A 288 11.43 -7.22 5.84
CA GLU A 288 11.06 -5.81 6.03
C GLU A 288 9.68 -5.72 6.70
N LEU A 289 8.70 -6.50 6.23
CA LEU A 289 7.36 -6.58 6.83
C LEU A 289 7.38 -7.14 8.25
N SER A 290 8.15 -8.21 8.49
CA SER A 290 8.37 -8.80 9.82
C SER A 290 8.95 -7.76 10.80
N SER A 291 10.02 -7.06 10.39
CA SER A 291 10.68 -6.05 11.22
C SER A 291 9.75 -4.87 11.53
N ALA A 292 8.99 -4.41 10.54
CA ALA A 292 7.99 -3.36 10.72
C ALA A 292 6.86 -3.82 11.65
N LEU A 293 6.36 -5.05 11.51
CA LEU A 293 5.32 -5.62 12.35
C LEU A 293 5.74 -5.76 13.81
N GLN A 294 6.94 -6.28 14.07
CA GLN A 294 7.49 -6.35 15.43
C GLN A 294 7.63 -4.96 16.05
N SER A 295 8.11 -3.99 15.26
CA SER A 295 8.27 -2.61 15.72
C SER A 295 6.93 -1.95 16.04
N VAL A 296 5.93 -2.07 15.17
CA VAL A 296 4.58 -1.53 15.41
C VAL A 296 3.90 -2.22 16.58
N ALA A 297 4.00 -3.55 16.69
CA ALA A 297 3.45 -4.29 17.82
C ALA A 297 4.07 -3.86 19.16
N SER A 298 5.34 -3.44 19.18
CA SER A 298 6.02 -2.95 20.39
C SER A 298 5.54 -1.57 20.87
N LEU A 299 4.84 -0.80 20.02
CA LEU A 299 4.26 0.50 20.39
C LEU A 299 3.02 0.35 21.30
N TYR A 300 2.39 -0.82 21.28
CA TYR A 300 1.26 -1.15 22.13
C TYR A 300 1.73 -1.70 23.48
N SER A 301 0.98 -1.43 24.55
CA SER A 301 1.25 -2.03 25.87
C SER A 301 0.96 -3.53 25.86
N ARG A 302 0.02 -3.95 25.01
CA ARG A 302 -0.36 -5.33 24.76
C ARG A 302 -0.96 -5.49 23.36
N CYS A 303 -0.70 -6.62 22.70
CA CYS A 303 -1.30 -6.96 21.42
C CYS A 303 -2.05 -8.29 21.50
N PHE A 304 -3.18 -8.39 20.81
CA PHE A 304 -3.89 -9.64 20.55
C PHE A 304 -3.81 -9.97 19.06
N ILE A 305 -3.30 -11.17 18.74
CA ILE A 305 -3.22 -11.68 17.37
C ILE A 305 -4.08 -12.94 17.29
N VAL A 306 -5.12 -12.90 16.46
CA VAL A 306 -6.11 -13.99 16.33
C VAL A 306 -6.04 -14.59 14.93
N ILE A 307 -5.80 -15.89 14.80
CA ILE A 307 -5.58 -16.53 13.50
C ILE A 307 -6.49 -17.73 13.35
N ASP A 308 -7.46 -17.61 12.44
CA ASP A 308 -8.35 -18.71 12.10
C ASP A 308 -7.76 -19.64 11.03
N ALA A 309 -8.03 -20.94 11.19
CA ALA A 309 -7.79 -21.98 10.20
C ALA A 309 -6.34 -22.05 9.69
N LEU A 310 -5.35 -22.13 10.59
CA LEU A 310 -3.93 -22.26 10.21
C LEU A 310 -3.63 -23.44 9.26
N ASP A 311 -4.48 -24.47 9.25
CA ASP A 311 -4.38 -25.60 8.33
C ASP A 311 -4.69 -25.23 6.87
N GLU A 312 -5.39 -24.13 6.62
CA GLU A 312 -5.72 -23.64 5.28
C GLU A 312 -4.63 -22.74 4.68
N CYS A 313 -3.61 -22.39 5.46
CA CYS A 313 -2.46 -21.63 4.99
C CYS A 313 -1.45 -22.56 4.27
N GLN A 314 -1.03 -22.17 3.05
CA GLN A 314 -0.32 -23.03 2.08
C GLN A 314 0.96 -23.68 2.64
N ALA A 315 1.09 -24.99 2.42
CA ALA A 315 2.22 -25.80 2.92
C ALA A 315 3.40 -25.93 1.94
N SER A 316 3.15 -25.92 0.63
CA SER A 316 4.14 -26.29 -0.41
C SER A 316 5.32 -25.32 -0.53
N ASP A 317 5.11 -24.04 -0.20
CA ASP A 317 6.07 -22.97 -0.46
C ASP A 317 6.70 -22.41 0.82
N GLY A 318 6.53 -23.12 1.95
CA GLY A 318 6.99 -22.70 3.26
C GLY A 318 6.22 -21.51 3.86
N CYS A 319 5.13 -21.06 3.23
CA CYS A 319 4.29 -19.95 3.71
C CYS A 319 3.84 -20.15 5.16
N ARG A 320 3.22 -21.30 5.46
CA ARG A 320 2.79 -21.68 6.81
C ARG A 320 3.94 -21.68 7.82
N THR A 321 5.11 -22.19 7.44
CA THR A 321 6.30 -22.22 8.32
C THR A 321 6.84 -20.82 8.59
N LYS A 322 6.91 -19.96 7.56
CA LYS A 322 7.30 -18.55 7.68
C LYS A 322 6.35 -17.78 8.61
N LEU A 323 5.04 -17.96 8.41
CA LEU A 323 4.02 -17.32 9.24
C LEU A 323 4.12 -17.77 10.70
N LEU A 324 4.23 -19.08 10.96
CA LEU A 324 4.41 -19.61 12.32
C LEU A 324 5.68 -19.07 12.98
N THR A 325 6.79 -19.00 12.22
CA THR A 325 8.06 -18.45 12.72
C THR A 325 7.89 -17.00 13.17
N GLU A 326 7.18 -16.18 12.39
CA GLU A 326 6.95 -14.78 12.72
C GLU A 326 5.97 -14.60 13.89
N ILE A 327 4.92 -15.41 13.97
CA ILE A 327 3.96 -15.39 15.08
C ILE A 327 4.68 -15.65 16.41
N PHE A 328 5.52 -16.68 16.49
CA PHE A 328 6.28 -16.96 17.70
C PHE A 328 7.38 -15.91 17.94
N ALA A 329 7.95 -15.31 16.89
CA ALA A 329 8.88 -14.19 17.06
C ALA A 329 8.17 -12.96 17.68
N LEU A 330 6.92 -12.68 17.29
CA LEU A 330 6.09 -11.64 17.89
C LEU A 330 5.80 -11.93 19.35
N GLU A 331 5.46 -13.16 19.72
CA GLU A 331 5.27 -13.53 21.13
C GLU A 331 6.56 -13.43 21.94
N ALA A 332 7.71 -13.78 21.39
CA ALA A 332 8.98 -13.69 22.10
C ALA A 332 9.50 -12.25 22.28
N LYS A 333 9.29 -11.38 21.27
CA LYS A 333 9.85 -10.01 21.23
C LYS A 333 8.86 -8.91 21.59
N SER A 334 7.57 -9.18 21.50
CA SER A 334 6.49 -8.25 21.84
C SER A 334 5.54 -8.88 22.84
N ARG A 335 4.77 -8.08 23.60
CA ARG A 335 3.79 -8.60 24.57
C ARG A 335 2.52 -9.11 23.89
N ALA A 336 2.66 -9.80 22.76
CA ALA A 336 1.56 -10.31 21.96
C ALA A 336 0.98 -11.60 22.56
N SER A 337 -0.34 -11.65 22.69
CA SER A 337 -1.10 -12.85 23.06
C SER A 337 -1.70 -13.44 21.78
N ILE A 338 -1.45 -14.72 21.52
CA ILE A 338 -1.83 -15.39 20.26
C ILE A 338 -3.00 -16.33 20.52
N PHE A 339 -4.05 -16.21 19.72
CA PHE A 339 -5.11 -17.20 19.63
C PHE A 339 -5.07 -17.81 18.24
N SER A 340 -5.11 -19.13 18.15
CA SER A 340 -5.17 -19.77 16.83
C SER A 340 -6.01 -21.03 16.78
N THR A 341 -6.72 -21.23 15.66
CA THR A 341 -7.49 -22.44 15.39
C THR A 341 -6.88 -23.28 14.27
N SER A 342 -7.01 -24.60 14.37
CA SER A 342 -6.60 -25.51 13.29
C SER A 342 -7.29 -26.88 13.38
N ARG A 343 -7.18 -27.69 12.33
CA ARG A 343 -7.41 -29.15 12.40
C ARG A 343 -6.32 -29.87 13.22
N PHE A 344 -6.57 -31.13 13.55
CA PHE A 344 -5.59 -32.04 14.16
C PHE A 344 -4.52 -32.46 13.13
N ILE A 345 -3.57 -31.57 12.85
CA ILE A 345 -2.44 -31.83 11.95
C ILE A 345 -1.16 -31.99 12.79
N PRO A 346 -0.48 -33.15 12.74
CA PRO A 346 0.70 -33.41 13.57
C PRO A 346 1.80 -32.34 13.47
N GLU A 347 2.08 -31.86 12.25
CA GLU A 347 3.06 -30.80 11.98
C GLU A 347 2.73 -29.51 12.76
N ILE A 348 1.46 -29.08 12.73
CA ILE A 348 1.02 -27.86 13.42
C ILE A 348 1.05 -28.08 14.93
N GLN A 349 0.57 -29.24 15.40
CA GLN A 349 0.56 -29.57 16.83
C GLN A 349 1.95 -29.62 17.44
N GLU A 350 2.96 -30.04 16.67
CA GLU A 350 4.35 -30.05 17.14
C GLU A 350 4.86 -28.64 17.48
N HIS A 351 4.50 -27.64 16.66
CA HIS A 351 4.83 -26.23 16.94
C HIS A 351 4.13 -25.67 18.20
N PHE A 352 2.91 -26.13 18.52
CA PHE A 352 2.12 -25.65 19.67
C PHE A 352 2.17 -26.59 20.90
N LYS A 353 3.13 -27.52 20.96
CA LYS A 353 3.20 -28.55 22.00
C LYS A 353 3.32 -28.00 23.42
N ASN A 354 3.93 -26.83 23.58
CA ASN A 354 4.16 -26.19 24.88
C ASN A 354 3.12 -25.09 25.22
N SER A 355 2.11 -24.89 24.37
CA SER A 355 1.09 -23.85 24.51
C SER A 355 -0.15 -24.37 25.25
N MET A 356 -1.00 -23.45 25.74
CA MET A 356 -2.32 -23.85 26.26
C MET A 356 -3.17 -24.39 25.10
N GLN A 357 -3.87 -25.50 25.32
CA GLN A 357 -4.70 -26.12 24.30
C GLN A 357 -6.13 -26.26 24.76
N LEU A 358 -7.08 -25.87 23.92
CA LEU A 358 -8.51 -26.05 24.15
C LEU A 358 -9.16 -26.64 22.91
N GLU A 359 -9.65 -27.88 23.01
CA GLU A 359 -10.27 -28.54 21.88
C GLU A 359 -11.62 -27.88 21.51
N ILE A 360 -11.77 -27.48 20.25
CA ILE A 360 -13.04 -26.97 19.72
C ILE A 360 -13.92 -28.14 19.28
N ARG A 361 -15.05 -28.30 19.98
CA ARG A 361 -16.17 -29.17 19.62
C ARG A 361 -17.49 -28.44 19.77
N ALA A 362 -18.46 -28.83 18.95
CA ALA A 362 -19.85 -28.41 19.11
C ALA A 362 -20.37 -28.86 20.48
N SER A 363 -20.80 -27.91 21.31
CA SER A 363 -21.41 -28.25 22.60
C SER A 363 -22.86 -28.67 22.41
N ASP A 364 -23.32 -29.65 23.19
CA ASP A 364 -24.73 -30.10 23.16
C ASP A 364 -25.70 -28.93 23.37
N GLN A 365 -25.33 -27.96 24.20
CA GLN A 365 -26.14 -26.77 24.47
C GLN A 365 -26.23 -25.84 23.25
N ASP A 366 -25.13 -25.60 22.54
CA ASP A 366 -25.13 -24.76 21.33
C ASP A 366 -25.95 -25.43 20.22
N VAL A 367 -25.81 -26.74 20.04
CA VAL A 367 -26.59 -27.51 19.06
C VAL A 367 -28.09 -27.46 19.38
N GLN A 368 -28.47 -27.60 20.65
CA GLN A 368 -29.86 -27.46 21.08
C GLN A 368 -30.41 -26.05 20.81
N ARG A 369 -29.65 -25.00 21.15
CA ARG A 369 -30.04 -23.61 20.90
C ARG A 369 -30.25 -23.33 19.42
N TYR A 370 -29.37 -23.85 18.57
CA TYR A 370 -29.51 -23.75 17.12
C TYR A 370 -30.80 -24.41 16.61
N ILE A 371 -31.06 -25.65 17.02
CA ILE A 371 -32.29 -26.38 16.64
C ILE A 371 -33.53 -25.63 17.16
N ASP A 372 -33.47 -25.04 18.35
CA ASP A 372 -34.56 -24.24 18.92
C ASP A 372 -34.87 -22.98 18.11
N GLY A 373 -33.83 -22.23 17.72
CA GLY A 373 -33.99 -21.04 16.87
C GLY A 373 -34.60 -21.36 15.50
N HIS A 374 -34.36 -22.58 14.99
CA HIS A 374 -34.77 -22.99 13.65
C HIS A 374 -36.03 -23.88 13.62
N MET A 375 -36.58 -24.25 14.78
CA MET A 375 -37.66 -25.25 14.89
C MET A 375 -38.91 -24.90 14.05
N SER A 376 -39.16 -23.61 13.82
CA SER A 376 -40.24 -23.09 12.97
C SER A 376 -40.21 -23.58 11.52
N GLN A 377 -39.04 -24.02 11.04
CA GLN A 377 -38.83 -24.52 9.69
C GLN A 377 -39.20 -26.00 9.51
N LEU A 378 -39.43 -26.73 10.61
CA LEU A 378 -39.83 -28.14 10.55
C LEU A 378 -41.33 -28.32 10.26
N PRO A 379 -41.73 -29.50 9.73
CA PRO A 379 -43.13 -29.80 9.43
C PRO A 379 -44.06 -29.60 10.64
N ARG A 380 -45.31 -29.19 10.37
CA ARG A 380 -46.33 -28.93 11.41
C ARG A 380 -46.56 -30.09 12.38
N CYS A 381 -46.25 -31.32 11.99
CA CYS A 381 -46.35 -32.49 12.86
C CYS A 381 -45.34 -32.46 14.02
N VAL A 382 -44.16 -31.87 13.83
CA VAL A 382 -43.15 -31.63 14.87
C VAL A 382 -43.52 -30.41 15.70
N LEU A 383 -43.96 -29.32 15.07
CA LEU A 383 -44.34 -28.08 15.77
C LEU A 383 -45.49 -28.25 16.77
N ARG A 384 -46.40 -29.21 16.52
CA ARG A 384 -47.57 -29.47 17.39
C ARG A 384 -47.28 -30.39 18.57
N SER A 385 -46.11 -31.02 18.64
CA SER A 385 -45.77 -32.01 19.68
C SER A 385 -44.46 -31.66 20.36
N SER A 386 -44.54 -31.30 21.64
CA SER A 386 -43.37 -31.08 22.50
C SER A 386 -42.49 -32.33 22.59
N ASP A 387 -43.11 -33.51 22.59
CA ASP A 387 -42.40 -34.79 22.68
C ASP A 387 -41.57 -35.03 21.42
N MET A 388 -42.12 -34.77 20.23
CA MET A 388 -41.34 -34.90 18.98
C MET A 388 -40.25 -33.84 18.85
N GLN A 389 -40.45 -32.63 19.35
CA GLN A 389 -39.38 -31.63 19.43
C GLN A 389 -38.24 -32.12 20.33
N GLY A 390 -38.56 -32.75 21.47
CA GLY A 390 -37.59 -33.39 22.35
C GLY A 390 -36.85 -34.56 21.68
N GLU A 391 -37.58 -35.44 20.97
CA GLU A 391 -37.00 -36.56 20.20
C GLU A 391 -36.02 -36.06 19.12
N VAL A 392 -36.39 -35.03 18.35
CA VAL A 392 -35.53 -34.45 17.31
C VAL A 392 -34.25 -33.86 17.91
N LYS A 393 -34.37 -33.06 18.98
CA LYS A 393 -33.21 -32.48 19.67
C LYS A 393 -32.25 -33.56 20.17
N ALA A 394 -32.78 -34.55 20.90
CA ALA A 394 -31.96 -35.60 21.49
C ALA A 394 -31.22 -36.42 20.42
N ALA A 395 -31.92 -36.77 19.33
CA ALA A 395 -31.34 -37.55 18.25
C ALA A 395 -30.25 -36.77 17.47
N ILE A 396 -30.48 -35.49 17.15
CA ILE A 396 -29.47 -34.69 16.43
C ILE A 396 -28.25 -34.42 17.31
N VAL A 397 -28.45 -34.06 18.60
CA VAL A 397 -27.35 -33.87 19.55
C VAL A 397 -26.49 -35.13 19.65
N GLN A 398 -27.13 -36.30 19.75
CA GLN A 398 -26.41 -37.57 19.80
C GLN A 398 -25.66 -37.88 18.50
N ALA A 399 -26.21 -37.51 17.33
CA ALA A 399 -25.61 -37.81 16.04
C ALA A 399 -24.41 -36.93 15.69
N VAL A 400 -24.42 -35.67 16.13
CA VAL A 400 -23.46 -34.62 15.77
C VAL A 400 -22.05 -34.87 16.30
N ASN A 401 -21.90 -35.54 17.45
CA ASN A 401 -20.61 -35.94 18.06
C ASN A 401 -19.49 -34.88 17.96
N GLY A 402 -19.81 -33.61 18.24
CA GLY A 402 -18.87 -32.49 18.22
C GLY A 402 -18.70 -31.74 16.89
N MET A 403 -19.36 -32.15 15.80
CA MET A 403 -19.31 -31.48 14.48
C MET A 403 -20.59 -30.69 14.20
N PHE A 404 -20.61 -29.40 14.54
CA PHE A 404 -21.80 -28.55 14.46
C PHE A 404 -22.47 -28.56 13.07
N LEU A 405 -21.70 -28.63 11.99
CA LEU A 405 -22.23 -28.68 10.62
C LEU A 405 -23.18 -29.87 10.37
N LEU A 406 -22.95 -31.01 11.01
CA LEU A 406 -23.87 -32.16 10.92
C LEU A 406 -25.24 -31.83 11.52
N ALA A 407 -25.31 -30.94 12.51
CA ALA A 407 -26.58 -30.53 13.12
C ALA A 407 -27.48 -29.87 12.08
N GLN A 408 -26.90 -28.97 11.28
CA GLN A 408 -27.60 -28.30 10.18
C GLN A 408 -28.01 -29.29 9.09
N LEU A 409 -27.10 -30.15 8.63
CA LEU A 409 -27.38 -31.11 7.55
C LEU A 409 -28.45 -32.14 7.93
N HIS A 410 -28.39 -32.67 9.16
CA HIS A 410 -29.40 -33.59 9.70
C HIS A 410 -30.72 -32.87 9.94
N PHE A 411 -30.71 -31.65 10.47
CA PHE A 411 -31.92 -30.84 10.62
C PHE A 411 -32.61 -30.59 9.26
N ASP A 412 -31.85 -30.21 8.25
CA ASP A 412 -32.36 -30.00 6.89
C ASP A 412 -32.94 -31.27 6.27
N SER A 413 -32.41 -32.44 6.63
CA SER A 413 -32.93 -33.75 6.18
C SER A 413 -34.34 -34.07 6.69
N LEU A 414 -34.81 -33.37 7.71
CA LEU A 414 -36.13 -33.57 8.32
C LEU A 414 -37.20 -32.64 7.73
N LYS A 415 -36.82 -31.57 7.01
CA LYS A 415 -37.73 -30.55 6.48
C LYS A 415 -38.75 -31.12 5.49
N ASP A 416 -38.39 -32.15 4.72
CA ASP A 416 -39.24 -32.78 3.71
C ASP A 416 -40.17 -33.88 4.25
N LYS A 417 -40.00 -34.29 5.52
CA LYS A 417 -40.72 -35.44 6.11
C LYS A 417 -42.10 -35.04 6.67
N LYS A 418 -43.15 -35.31 5.90
CA LYS A 418 -44.53 -34.87 6.24
C LYS A 418 -45.25 -35.68 7.33
N SER A 419 -44.73 -36.83 7.77
CA SER A 419 -45.39 -37.71 8.75
C SER A 419 -44.52 -38.00 9.99
N PRO A 420 -45.11 -38.14 11.19
CA PRO A 420 -44.37 -38.52 12.40
C PRO A 420 -43.56 -39.81 12.26
N LYS A 421 -44.09 -40.80 11.50
CA LYS A 421 -43.38 -42.04 11.22
C LYS A 421 -42.14 -41.81 10.36
N ALA A 422 -42.26 -40.99 9.32
CA ALA A 422 -41.13 -40.63 8.45
C ALA A 422 -40.04 -39.85 9.20
N ILE A 423 -40.44 -38.93 10.10
CA ILE A 423 -39.50 -38.23 11.00
C ILE A 423 -38.76 -39.23 11.89
N ARG A 424 -39.49 -40.11 12.60
CA ARG A 424 -38.86 -41.11 13.50
C ARG A 424 -37.99 -42.14 12.76
N THR A 425 -38.30 -42.47 11.51
CA THR A 425 -37.43 -43.30 10.67
C THR A 425 -36.16 -42.53 10.32
N ALA A 426 -36.28 -41.29 9.83
CA ALA A 426 -35.13 -40.46 9.50
C ALA A 426 -34.21 -40.20 10.72
N LEU A 427 -34.78 -40.02 11.92
CA LEU A 427 -34.02 -39.88 13.16
C LEU A 427 -33.24 -41.14 13.56
N LYS A 428 -33.73 -42.34 13.19
CA LYS A 428 -33.04 -43.61 13.45
C LYS A 428 -31.92 -43.90 12.45
N ASP A 429 -32.07 -43.38 11.24
CA ASP A 429 -31.12 -43.57 10.14
C ASP A 429 -30.05 -42.47 10.09
N LEU A 430 -30.00 -41.57 11.09
CA LEU A 430 -28.94 -40.57 11.20
C LEU A 430 -27.58 -41.26 11.32
N SER A 431 -26.71 -41.04 10.33
CA SER A 431 -25.35 -41.53 10.32
C SER A 431 -24.56 -40.94 11.50
N THR A 432 -23.76 -41.77 12.16
CA THR A 432 -22.90 -41.37 13.29
C THR A 432 -21.48 -41.88 13.07
N GLY A 433 -20.47 -41.09 13.46
CA GLY A 433 -19.06 -41.46 13.34
C GLY A 433 -18.29 -40.76 12.21
N ASN A 434 -17.14 -41.32 11.83
CA ASN A 434 -16.17 -40.66 10.94
C ASN A 434 -16.65 -40.48 9.49
N ASP A 435 -17.55 -41.34 8.99
CA ASP A 435 -18.11 -41.23 7.63
C ASP A 435 -19.45 -40.47 7.60
N ALA A 436 -19.93 -39.99 8.75
CA ALA A 436 -21.26 -39.38 8.87
C ALA A 436 -21.45 -38.13 8.01
N TYR A 437 -20.38 -37.38 7.74
CA TYR A 437 -20.44 -36.21 6.86
C TYR A 437 -20.49 -36.60 5.37
N ASP A 438 -19.74 -37.62 4.93
CA ASP A 438 -19.84 -38.13 3.55
C ASP A 438 -21.27 -38.65 3.31
N ASP A 439 -21.87 -39.34 4.29
CA ASP A 439 -23.27 -39.76 4.22
C ASP A 439 -24.24 -38.58 4.19
N ALA A 440 -24.04 -37.56 5.02
CA ALA A 440 -24.88 -36.37 5.05
C ALA A 440 -24.78 -35.55 3.73
N TYR A 441 -23.61 -35.48 3.11
CA TYR A 441 -23.43 -34.86 1.79
C TYR A 441 -24.03 -35.71 0.67
N ASN A 442 -23.89 -37.04 0.72
CA ASN A 442 -24.58 -37.94 -0.20
C ASN A 442 -26.11 -37.76 -0.09
N ASP A 443 -26.64 -37.62 1.12
CA ASP A 443 -28.06 -37.37 1.35
C ASP A 443 -28.48 -36.00 0.83
N ALA A 444 -27.68 -34.95 1.04
CA ALA A 444 -27.92 -33.64 0.45
C ALA A 444 -27.94 -33.70 -1.09
N MET A 445 -27.02 -34.43 -1.72
CA MET A 445 -27.03 -34.66 -3.16
C MET A 445 -28.25 -35.46 -3.62
N ARG A 446 -28.67 -36.50 -2.88
CA ARG A 446 -29.93 -37.23 -3.19
C ARG A 446 -31.16 -36.33 -3.07
N ARG A 447 -31.17 -35.37 -2.14
CA ARG A 447 -32.23 -34.36 -2.04
C ARG A 447 -32.24 -33.46 -3.28
N ILE A 448 -31.07 -33.07 -3.78
CA ILE A 448 -30.94 -32.30 -5.04
C ILE A 448 -31.48 -33.10 -6.22
N GLU A 449 -31.10 -34.38 -6.34
CA GLU A 449 -31.60 -35.29 -7.39
C GLU A 449 -33.09 -35.63 -7.28
N GLY A 450 -33.70 -35.35 -6.12
CA GLY A 450 -35.14 -35.50 -5.90
C GLY A 450 -35.97 -34.27 -6.25
N GLN A 451 -35.34 -33.15 -6.66
CA GLN A 451 -36.04 -31.91 -7.04
C GLN A 451 -36.64 -32.01 -8.46
N LEU A 452 -37.30 -30.95 -8.91
CA LEU A 452 -37.72 -30.85 -10.30
C LEU A 452 -36.48 -30.81 -11.22
N ASP A 453 -36.62 -31.31 -12.45
CA ASP A 453 -35.50 -31.43 -13.41
C ASP A 453 -34.75 -30.10 -13.66
N GLY A 454 -35.46 -28.97 -13.63
CA GLY A 454 -34.85 -27.64 -13.72
C GLY A 454 -33.99 -27.29 -12.50
N ASP A 455 -34.55 -27.46 -11.30
CA ASP A 455 -33.90 -27.14 -10.02
C ASP A 455 -32.69 -28.04 -9.75
N GLU A 456 -32.79 -29.34 -10.10
CA GLU A 456 -31.69 -30.29 -10.01
C GLU A 456 -30.50 -29.83 -10.87
N LYS A 457 -30.76 -29.48 -12.14
CA LYS A 457 -29.73 -29.01 -13.07
C LYS A 457 -29.10 -27.72 -12.59
N LEU A 458 -29.92 -26.77 -12.12
CA LEU A 458 -29.44 -25.50 -11.58
C LEU A 458 -28.52 -25.72 -10.38
N ALA A 459 -28.95 -26.52 -9.38
CA ALA A 459 -28.15 -26.83 -8.20
C ALA A 459 -26.83 -27.52 -8.56
N LYS A 460 -26.85 -28.48 -9.50
CA LYS A 460 -25.62 -29.14 -9.97
C LYS A 460 -24.67 -28.17 -10.68
N GLN A 461 -25.17 -27.22 -11.46
CA GLN A 461 -24.34 -26.19 -12.10
C GLN A 461 -23.74 -25.21 -11.08
N VAL A 462 -24.51 -24.78 -10.09
CA VAL A 462 -24.03 -23.90 -9.02
C VAL A 462 -22.89 -24.56 -8.25
N LEU A 463 -23.10 -25.80 -7.78
CA LEU A 463 -22.08 -26.55 -7.05
C LEU A 463 -20.84 -26.81 -7.90
N LEU A 464 -21.02 -27.08 -9.20
CA LEU A 464 -19.92 -27.26 -10.15
C LEU A 464 -19.04 -26.01 -10.25
N TRP A 465 -19.65 -24.84 -10.44
CA TRP A 465 -18.93 -23.56 -10.54
C TRP A 465 -18.22 -23.21 -9.25
N ILE A 466 -18.91 -23.29 -8.10
CA ILE A 466 -18.30 -22.96 -6.80
C ILE A 466 -17.15 -23.92 -6.47
N THR A 467 -17.23 -25.19 -6.87
CA THR A 467 -16.19 -26.18 -6.57
C THR A 467 -14.98 -26.05 -7.48
N CYS A 468 -15.19 -25.79 -8.77
CA CYS A 468 -14.13 -25.92 -9.78
C CYS A 468 -13.53 -24.59 -10.24
N ALA A 469 -14.16 -23.45 -9.93
CA ALA A 469 -13.66 -22.14 -10.32
C ALA A 469 -12.24 -21.86 -9.74
N LYS A 470 -11.40 -21.14 -10.49
CA LYS A 470 -10.00 -20.85 -10.12
C LYS A 470 -9.88 -19.80 -9.02
N ARG A 471 -10.87 -18.91 -8.93
CA ARG A 471 -11.04 -17.94 -7.85
C ARG A 471 -12.49 -17.94 -7.36
N PRO A 472 -12.76 -17.47 -6.13
CA PRO A 472 -14.13 -17.22 -5.69
C PRO A 472 -14.86 -16.30 -6.67
N LEU A 473 -16.13 -16.64 -6.95
CA LEU A 473 -17.00 -15.86 -7.81
C LEU A 473 -17.95 -15.01 -6.96
N THR A 474 -18.24 -13.82 -7.46
CA THR A 474 -19.35 -13.01 -6.96
C THR A 474 -20.69 -13.62 -7.38
N THR A 475 -21.76 -13.24 -6.68
CA THR A 475 -23.13 -13.65 -6.98
C THR A 475 -23.53 -13.22 -8.39
N VAL A 476 -23.07 -12.04 -8.83
CA VAL A 476 -23.34 -11.50 -10.16
C VAL A 476 -22.58 -12.27 -11.22
N GLU A 477 -21.29 -12.56 -11.03
CA GLU A 477 -20.49 -13.40 -11.94
C GLU A 477 -21.10 -14.79 -12.11
N LEU A 478 -21.48 -15.45 -11.00
CA LEU A 478 -22.11 -16.76 -11.06
C LEU A 478 -23.46 -16.71 -11.77
N ALA A 479 -24.30 -15.71 -11.48
CA ALA A 479 -25.59 -15.56 -12.17
C ALA A 479 -25.41 -15.40 -13.68
N HIS A 480 -24.41 -14.63 -14.12
CA HIS A 480 -24.07 -14.51 -15.54
C HIS A 480 -23.60 -15.85 -16.12
N ALA A 481 -22.75 -16.58 -15.40
CA ALA A 481 -22.27 -17.89 -15.84
C ALA A 481 -23.40 -18.92 -16.01
N LEU A 482 -24.41 -18.88 -15.15
CA LEU A 482 -25.58 -19.77 -15.21
C LEU A 482 -26.58 -19.36 -16.30
N ALA A 483 -26.63 -18.07 -16.65
CA ALA A 483 -27.53 -17.53 -17.68
C ALA A 483 -27.00 -17.67 -19.11
N VAL A 484 -25.76 -18.16 -19.31
CA VAL A 484 -25.20 -18.37 -20.65
C VAL A 484 -25.91 -19.50 -21.38
N GLU A 485 -26.58 -19.16 -22.49
CA GLU A 485 -27.16 -20.13 -23.40
C GLU A 485 -26.16 -20.57 -24.47
N LEU A 486 -26.04 -21.88 -24.65
CA LEU A 486 -25.15 -22.44 -25.65
C LEU A 486 -25.67 -22.15 -27.06
N ARG A 487 -24.79 -21.72 -27.96
CA ARG A 487 -25.03 -21.44 -29.39
C ARG A 487 -25.77 -20.14 -29.70
N GLU A 488 -26.15 -19.37 -28.68
CA GLU A 488 -26.62 -18.00 -28.88
C GLU A 488 -25.46 -17.04 -29.08
N VAL A 489 -25.75 -15.89 -29.71
CA VAL A 489 -24.77 -14.86 -30.06
C VAL A 489 -24.83 -13.63 -29.14
N GLU A 490 -25.86 -13.53 -28.31
CA GLU A 490 -26.10 -12.41 -27.39
C GLU A 490 -26.46 -12.93 -25.99
N PHE A 491 -26.14 -12.13 -24.97
CA PHE A 491 -26.48 -12.45 -23.60
C PHE A 491 -27.92 -12.01 -23.26
N ASP A 492 -28.78 -12.97 -22.95
CA ASP A 492 -30.15 -12.67 -22.50
C ASP A 492 -30.21 -12.41 -20.99
N LYS A 493 -30.54 -11.17 -20.62
CA LYS A 493 -30.70 -10.76 -19.23
C LYS A 493 -31.95 -11.35 -18.57
N GLU A 494 -32.94 -11.81 -19.35
CA GLU A 494 -34.14 -12.46 -18.82
C GLU A 494 -33.84 -13.85 -18.22
N ASN A 495 -32.70 -14.45 -18.58
CA ASN A 495 -32.23 -15.72 -18.03
C ASN A 495 -31.49 -15.60 -16.69
N LEU A 496 -31.29 -14.37 -16.18
CA LEU A 496 -30.65 -14.15 -14.88
C LEU A 496 -31.54 -14.67 -13.75
N THR A 497 -31.08 -15.74 -13.10
CA THR A 497 -31.78 -16.31 -11.94
C THR A 497 -31.47 -15.50 -10.67
N PRO A 498 -32.48 -15.10 -9.87
CA PRO A 498 -32.26 -14.45 -8.59
C PRO A 498 -31.39 -15.29 -7.64
N ILE A 499 -30.57 -14.62 -6.83
CA ILE A 499 -29.65 -15.32 -5.93
C ILE A 499 -30.38 -16.17 -4.87
N GLU A 500 -31.56 -15.73 -4.44
CA GLU A 500 -32.41 -16.45 -3.50
C GLU A 500 -32.81 -17.82 -4.04
N ASP A 501 -33.16 -17.88 -5.33
CA ASP A 501 -33.52 -19.13 -6.01
C ASP A 501 -32.29 -20.04 -6.16
N ILE A 502 -31.14 -19.48 -6.55
CA ILE A 502 -29.85 -20.19 -6.64
C ILE A 502 -29.47 -20.87 -5.32
N VAL A 503 -29.59 -20.16 -4.19
CA VAL A 503 -29.27 -20.71 -2.86
C VAL A 503 -30.31 -21.75 -2.44
N SER A 504 -31.59 -21.52 -2.75
CA SER A 504 -32.69 -22.40 -2.33
C SER A 504 -32.58 -23.83 -2.88
N VAL A 505 -32.14 -23.98 -4.13
CA VAL A 505 -32.04 -25.29 -4.81
C VAL A 505 -30.85 -26.11 -4.34
N CYS A 506 -29.85 -25.49 -3.72
CA CYS A 506 -28.59 -26.14 -3.32
C CYS A 506 -28.68 -26.94 -2.00
N ALA A 507 -29.88 -27.22 -1.49
CA ALA A 507 -30.14 -28.08 -0.32
C ALA A 507 -29.29 -27.76 0.93
N GLY A 508 -28.99 -26.47 1.14
CA GLY A 508 -28.21 -25.98 2.28
C GLY A 508 -26.71 -26.20 2.16
N LEU A 509 -26.17 -26.47 0.97
CA LEU A 509 -24.73 -26.67 0.71
C LEU A 509 -23.97 -25.39 0.32
N VAL A 510 -24.70 -24.31 0.02
CA VAL A 510 -24.17 -23.03 -0.46
C VAL A 510 -24.63 -21.88 0.44
N THR A 511 -23.77 -20.88 0.62
CA THR A 511 -24.05 -19.63 1.32
C THR A 511 -23.52 -18.44 0.51
N VAL A 512 -24.12 -17.28 0.72
CA VAL A 512 -23.69 -16.01 0.15
C VAL A 512 -23.14 -15.12 1.27
N ASP A 513 -22.05 -14.43 1.01
CA ASP A 513 -21.55 -13.34 1.83
C ASP A 513 -22.24 -12.03 1.38
N GLU A 514 -22.98 -11.40 2.30
CA GLU A 514 -23.79 -10.21 1.99
C GLU A 514 -22.92 -8.96 1.74
N GLU A 515 -21.72 -8.88 2.32
CA GLU A 515 -20.87 -7.69 2.19
C GLU A 515 -19.94 -7.77 0.97
N SER A 516 -19.34 -8.95 0.74
CA SER A 516 -18.46 -9.15 -0.42
C SER A 516 -19.19 -9.62 -1.68
N ALA A 517 -20.49 -9.96 -1.55
CA ALA A 517 -21.30 -10.57 -2.59
C ALA A 517 -20.66 -11.86 -3.16
N ILE A 518 -19.85 -12.59 -2.39
CA ILE A 518 -19.20 -13.84 -2.83
C ILE A 518 -20.09 -15.04 -2.48
N ILE A 519 -20.25 -15.96 -3.42
CA ILE A 519 -20.96 -17.23 -3.21
C ILE A 519 -19.98 -18.38 -2.94
N ARG A 520 -20.21 -19.13 -1.87
CA ARG A 520 -19.29 -20.17 -1.38
C ARG A 520 -20.01 -21.38 -0.79
N LEU A 521 -19.31 -22.51 -0.74
CA LEU A 521 -19.80 -23.68 0.00
C LEU A 521 -19.89 -23.33 1.49
N VAL A 522 -20.86 -23.94 2.18
CA VAL A 522 -21.13 -23.67 3.61
C VAL A 522 -19.91 -23.95 4.49
N HIS A 523 -19.07 -24.90 4.08
CA HIS A 523 -17.90 -25.29 4.84
C HIS A 523 -16.83 -25.91 3.94
N TYR A 524 -15.56 -25.79 4.33
CA TYR A 524 -14.43 -26.35 3.58
C TYR A 524 -14.50 -27.88 3.41
N THR A 525 -15.05 -28.63 4.37
CA THR A 525 -15.26 -30.08 4.22
C THR A 525 -16.17 -30.44 3.05
N THR A 526 -17.07 -29.53 2.67
CA THR A 526 -17.91 -29.69 1.48
C THR A 526 -17.06 -29.59 0.22
N GLN A 527 -16.05 -28.72 0.19
CA GLN A 527 -15.09 -28.62 -0.90
C GLN A 527 -14.28 -29.92 -1.03
N GLU A 528 -13.70 -30.39 0.07
CA GLU A 528 -12.90 -31.62 0.11
C GLU A 528 -13.71 -32.84 -0.39
N TYR A 529 -14.98 -32.93 0.02
CA TYR A 529 -15.90 -33.97 -0.46
C TYR A 529 -16.11 -33.88 -1.97
N PHE A 530 -16.42 -32.70 -2.51
CA PHE A 530 -16.67 -32.54 -3.94
C PHE A 530 -15.41 -32.68 -4.79
N GLU A 531 -14.23 -32.34 -4.28
CA GLU A 531 -12.95 -32.60 -4.95
C GLU A 531 -12.68 -34.11 -5.07
N ARG A 532 -12.86 -34.86 -3.97
CA ARG A 532 -12.75 -36.34 -3.98
C ARG A 532 -13.78 -37.01 -4.89
N THR A 533 -15.01 -36.50 -4.89
CA THR A 533 -16.15 -37.09 -5.60
C THR A 533 -16.48 -36.39 -6.91
N GLN A 534 -15.61 -35.50 -7.40
CA GLN A 534 -15.84 -34.67 -8.59
C GLN A 534 -16.18 -35.51 -9.82
N LYS A 535 -15.46 -36.62 -10.04
CA LYS A 535 -15.71 -37.52 -11.17
C LYS A 535 -17.07 -38.21 -11.11
N ARG A 536 -17.64 -38.37 -9.91
CA ARG A 536 -18.97 -38.97 -9.70
C ARG A 536 -20.07 -37.96 -9.97
N TRP A 537 -19.98 -36.77 -9.39
CA TRP A 537 -21.04 -35.76 -9.46
C TRP A 537 -20.92 -34.82 -10.65
N PHE A 538 -19.70 -34.45 -11.04
CA PHE A 538 -19.39 -33.46 -12.07
C PHE A 538 -18.29 -33.96 -13.05
N PRO A 539 -18.48 -35.09 -13.75
CA PRO A 539 -17.45 -35.70 -14.60
C PRO A 539 -16.95 -34.81 -15.75
N ARG A 540 -17.73 -33.79 -16.15
CA ARG A 540 -17.40 -32.85 -17.23
C ARG A 540 -17.28 -31.41 -16.75
N ALA A 541 -17.00 -31.19 -15.47
CA ALA A 541 -16.96 -29.84 -14.88
C ALA A 541 -16.07 -28.85 -15.62
N GLU A 542 -14.80 -29.21 -15.81
CA GLU A 542 -13.80 -28.36 -16.48
C GLU A 542 -14.21 -28.06 -17.93
N THR A 543 -14.74 -29.06 -18.64
CA THR A 543 -15.27 -28.89 -20.00
C THR A 543 -16.46 -27.93 -20.03
N ASN A 544 -17.43 -28.08 -19.11
CA ASN A 544 -18.61 -27.24 -19.06
C ASN A 544 -18.25 -25.77 -18.77
N ILE A 545 -17.37 -25.53 -17.79
CA ILE A 545 -16.91 -24.17 -17.46
C ILE A 545 -16.21 -23.54 -18.66
N ALA A 546 -15.26 -24.27 -19.28
CA ALA A 546 -14.57 -23.78 -20.46
C ALA A 546 -15.54 -23.44 -21.60
N THR A 547 -16.52 -24.32 -21.88
CA THR A 547 -17.55 -24.08 -22.90
C THR A 547 -18.37 -22.82 -22.60
N ILE A 548 -18.80 -22.62 -21.35
CA ILE A 548 -19.56 -21.43 -20.95
C ILE A 548 -18.70 -20.18 -21.11
N CYS A 549 -17.46 -20.18 -20.62
CA CYS A 549 -16.56 -19.03 -20.74
C CYS A 549 -16.33 -18.64 -22.20
N VAL A 550 -15.98 -19.59 -23.08
CA VAL A 550 -15.74 -19.25 -24.50
C VAL A 550 -17.00 -18.90 -25.27
N THR A 551 -18.17 -19.42 -24.86
CA THR A 551 -19.47 -18.98 -25.41
C THR A 551 -19.73 -17.53 -25.01
N TYR A 552 -19.53 -17.19 -23.74
CA TYR A 552 -19.67 -15.82 -23.24
C TYR A 552 -18.74 -14.85 -23.98
N LEU A 553 -17.45 -15.20 -24.09
CA LEU A 553 -16.45 -14.40 -24.82
C LEU A 553 -16.75 -14.31 -26.33
N SER A 554 -17.63 -15.15 -26.87
CA SER A 554 -18.01 -15.18 -28.28
C SER A 554 -19.21 -14.28 -28.62
N PHE A 555 -19.82 -13.61 -27.64
CA PHE A 555 -20.99 -12.74 -27.86
C PHE A 555 -20.68 -11.48 -28.70
N ASN A 556 -21.74 -10.93 -29.30
CA ASN A 556 -21.68 -9.76 -30.18
C ASN A 556 -21.14 -8.50 -29.47
N ASP A 557 -21.31 -8.40 -28.16
CA ASP A 557 -20.77 -7.31 -27.34
C ASP A 557 -19.24 -7.15 -27.47
N PHE A 558 -18.55 -8.23 -27.84
CA PHE A 558 -17.09 -8.27 -28.00
C PHE A 558 -16.62 -8.22 -29.47
N GLU A 559 -17.53 -8.14 -30.45
CA GLU A 559 -17.19 -8.08 -31.89
C GLU A 559 -16.43 -6.81 -32.28
N ASN A 560 -16.58 -5.73 -31.52
CA ASN A 560 -15.83 -4.49 -31.72
C ASN A 560 -14.34 -4.63 -31.35
N GLY A 561 -13.92 -5.77 -30.79
CA GLY A 561 -12.54 -6.03 -30.43
C GLY A 561 -12.06 -5.16 -29.27
N ILE A 562 -10.88 -4.56 -29.43
CA ILE A 562 -10.14 -3.81 -28.41
C ILE A 562 -10.88 -2.52 -28.01
N CYS A 563 -10.97 -2.23 -26.70
CA CYS A 563 -11.37 -0.91 -26.22
C CYS A 563 -10.24 0.11 -26.42
N GLU A 564 -10.54 1.28 -27.00
CA GLU A 564 -9.54 2.30 -27.36
C GLU A 564 -8.99 3.12 -26.18
N ASN A 565 -9.68 3.12 -25.03
CA ASN A 565 -9.29 3.88 -23.84
C ASN A 565 -9.73 3.17 -22.55
N ASP A 566 -9.21 3.64 -21.42
CA ASP A 566 -9.46 3.06 -20.10
C ASP A 566 -10.93 3.15 -19.70
N ASP A 567 -11.63 4.24 -20.03
CA ASP A 567 -13.04 4.44 -19.68
C ASP A 567 -13.94 3.37 -20.32
N ASN A 568 -13.79 3.15 -21.63
CA ASN A 568 -14.53 2.14 -22.39
C ASN A 568 -14.18 0.72 -21.90
N PHE A 569 -12.93 0.48 -21.52
CA PHE A 569 -12.49 -0.81 -21.00
C PHE A 569 -13.07 -1.09 -19.61
N GLU A 570 -13.04 -0.11 -18.71
CA GLU A 570 -13.66 -0.21 -17.38
C GLU A 570 -15.19 -0.32 -17.47
N GLU A 571 -15.84 0.37 -18.41
CA GLU A 571 -17.27 0.21 -18.66
C GLU A 571 -17.62 -1.19 -19.16
N ARG A 572 -16.78 -1.77 -20.04
CA ARG A 572 -16.95 -3.17 -20.50
C ARG A 572 -16.85 -4.15 -19.34
N LEU A 573 -15.84 -4.01 -18.46
CA LEU A 573 -15.67 -4.86 -17.27
C LEU A 573 -16.87 -4.75 -16.32
N LYS A 574 -17.40 -3.54 -16.09
CA LYS A 574 -18.57 -3.31 -15.23
C LYS A 574 -19.86 -3.88 -15.83
N SER A 575 -20.02 -3.75 -17.14
CA SER A 575 -21.24 -4.18 -17.86
C SER A 575 -21.28 -5.69 -18.09
N ASN A 576 -20.13 -6.36 -18.07
CA ASN A 576 -19.97 -7.79 -18.33
C ASN A 576 -19.23 -8.47 -17.17
N PRO A 577 -19.92 -8.78 -16.06
CA PRO A 577 -19.29 -9.25 -14.83
C PRO A 577 -18.44 -10.51 -14.99
N LEU A 578 -18.86 -11.46 -15.84
CA LEU A 578 -18.13 -12.71 -16.08
C LEU A 578 -16.91 -12.53 -17.00
N TYR A 579 -16.80 -11.41 -17.72
CA TYR A 579 -15.80 -11.19 -18.76
C TYR A 579 -14.37 -11.37 -18.25
N ASP A 580 -14.05 -10.76 -17.12
CA ASP A 580 -12.74 -10.87 -16.48
C ASP A 580 -12.37 -12.33 -16.17
N TYR A 581 -13.23 -13.03 -15.44
CA TYR A 581 -13.02 -14.43 -15.08
C TYR A 581 -12.88 -15.31 -16.34
N ALA A 582 -13.77 -15.12 -17.31
CA ALA A 582 -13.78 -15.89 -18.53
C ALA A 582 -12.46 -15.70 -19.30
N SER A 583 -12.01 -14.47 -19.51
CA SER A 583 -10.76 -14.15 -20.21
C SER A 583 -9.52 -14.72 -19.54
N HIS A 584 -9.48 -14.77 -18.21
CA HIS A 584 -8.33 -15.28 -17.45
C HIS A 584 -8.28 -16.80 -17.32
N HIS A 585 -9.42 -17.49 -17.31
CA HIS A 585 -9.45 -18.89 -16.85
C HIS A 585 -10.05 -19.90 -17.82
N TRP A 586 -10.67 -19.47 -18.94
CA TRP A 586 -11.25 -20.42 -19.90
C TRP A 586 -10.24 -21.46 -20.38
N GLY A 587 -8.99 -21.04 -20.63
CA GLY A 587 -7.94 -21.90 -21.16
C GLY A 587 -7.41 -22.91 -20.15
N ASP A 588 -7.36 -22.54 -18.86
CA ASP A 588 -7.00 -23.47 -17.78
C ASP A 588 -8.02 -24.59 -17.63
N HIS A 589 -9.31 -24.25 -17.72
CA HIS A 589 -10.40 -25.21 -17.70
C HIS A 589 -10.36 -26.11 -18.95
N ALA A 590 -10.14 -25.53 -20.12
CA ALA A 590 -10.01 -26.28 -21.37
C ALA A 590 -8.83 -27.25 -21.35
N ARG A 591 -7.68 -26.85 -20.79
CA ARG A 591 -6.47 -27.67 -20.65
C ARG A 591 -6.65 -28.85 -19.71
N LYS A 592 -7.38 -28.68 -18.59
CA LYS A 592 -7.74 -29.78 -17.68
C LYS A 592 -8.82 -30.70 -18.26
N GLY A 593 -9.61 -30.21 -19.22
CA GLY A 593 -10.63 -30.97 -19.92
C GLY A 593 -10.04 -32.11 -20.74
N PHE A 594 -10.65 -33.30 -20.66
CA PHE A 594 -10.19 -34.48 -21.41
C PHE A 594 -10.57 -34.45 -22.89
N MET A 595 -11.56 -33.65 -23.29
CA MET A 595 -12.16 -33.66 -24.62
C MET A 595 -11.87 -32.37 -25.38
N LEU A 596 -11.78 -32.46 -26.70
CA LEU A 596 -11.75 -31.27 -27.55
C LEU A 596 -13.12 -30.57 -27.46
N ILE A 597 -13.08 -29.27 -27.24
CA ILE A 597 -14.28 -28.43 -27.12
C ILE A 597 -14.45 -27.68 -28.44
N ALA A 598 -15.53 -27.95 -29.17
CA ALA A 598 -15.77 -27.34 -30.47
C ALA A 598 -15.96 -25.82 -30.36
N GLU A 599 -16.60 -25.39 -29.28
CA GLU A 599 -16.84 -23.98 -28.96
C GLU A 599 -15.52 -23.22 -28.71
N VAL A 600 -14.49 -23.88 -28.17
CA VAL A 600 -13.15 -23.26 -28.02
C VAL A 600 -12.54 -22.99 -29.38
N ILE A 601 -12.62 -23.93 -30.34
CA ILE A 601 -12.10 -23.70 -31.69
C ILE A 601 -12.84 -22.55 -32.36
N SER A 602 -14.18 -22.57 -32.29
CA SER A 602 -15.04 -21.51 -32.84
C SER A 602 -14.68 -20.12 -32.29
N PHE A 603 -14.45 -20.01 -30.97
CA PHE A 603 -14.00 -18.77 -30.35
C PHE A 603 -12.62 -18.33 -30.86
N LEU A 604 -11.66 -19.25 -30.96
CA LEU A 604 -10.30 -18.93 -31.40
C LEU A 604 -10.21 -18.50 -32.87
N GLU A 605 -11.20 -18.84 -33.70
CA GLU A 605 -11.31 -18.36 -35.09
C GLU A 605 -11.85 -16.92 -35.18
N LYS A 606 -12.41 -16.37 -34.09
CA LYS A 606 -12.97 -15.02 -34.02
C LYS A 606 -11.94 -13.98 -33.56
N ASN A 607 -11.15 -13.46 -34.50
CA ASN A 607 -10.03 -12.56 -34.22
C ASN A 607 -10.37 -11.36 -33.31
N ALA A 608 -11.50 -10.67 -33.54
CA ALA A 608 -11.87 -9.49 -32.76
C ALA A 608 -12.12 -9.85 -31.28
N GLN A 609 -12.92 -10.90 -31.03
CA GLN A 609 -13.20 -11.39 -29.69
C GLN A 609 -11.94 -11.94 -29.00
N VAL A 610 -11.04 -12.61 -29.75
CA VAL A 610 -9.75 -13.05 -29.22
C VAL A 610 -8.90 -11.86 -28.78
N GLU A 611 -8.79 -10.81 -29.59
CA GLU A 611 -8.07 -9.59 -29.21
C GLU A 611 -8.71 -8.90 -27.99
N ALA A 612 -10.03 -8.82 -27.94
CA ALA A 612 -10.76 -8.29 -26.78
C ALA A 612 -10.43 -9.08 -25.49
N SER A 613 -10.50 -10.41 -25.56
CA SER A 613 -10.16 -11.28 -24.42
C SER A 613 -8.69 -11.16 -24.04
N SER A 614 -7.80 -10.93 -25.00
CA SER A 614 -6.37 -10.75 -24.75
C SER A 614 -6.08 -9.42 -24.05
N GLN A 615 -6.81 -8.35 -24.40
CA GLN A 615 -6.77 -7.08 -23.67
C GLN A 615 -7.18 -7.24 -22.19
N ALA A 616 -8.18 -8.09 -21.92
CA ALA A 616 -8.61 -8.36 -20.55
C ALA A 616 -7.60 -9.20 -19.77
N LEU A 617 -7.01 -10.21 -20.41
CA LEU A 617 -6.06 -11.15 -19.82
C LEU A 617 -4.70 -10.52 -19.47
N LEU A 618 -4.16 -9.66 -20.36
CA LEU A 618 -2.76 -9.22 -20.28
C LEU A 618 -2.58 -7.85 -19.62
N ASN A 619 -3.67 -7.12 -19.35
CA ASN A 619 -3.59 -5.82 -18.69
C ASN A 619 -3.80 -5.96 -17.17
N SER A 620 -3.04 -5.20 -16.39
CA SER A 620 -3.22 -5.08 -14.95
C SER A 620 -3.14 -3.63 -14.54
N LYS A 621 -4.14 -3.16 -13.77
CA LYS A 621 -4.14 -1.81 -13.20
C LYS A 621 -3.33 -1.81 -11.90
N PHE A 622 -2.09 -1.35 -11.95
CA PHE A 622 -1.18 -1.39 -10.80
C PHE A 622 -1.56 -0.39 -9.70
N TYR A 623 -2.13 0.76 -10.08
CA TYR A 623 -2.58 1.81 -9.16
C TYR A 623 -3.87 2.47 -9.67
N PRO A 624 -4.73 3.02 -8.79
CA PRO A 624 -5.97 3.68 -9.20
C PRO A 624 -5.78 4.83 -10.21
N GLU A 625 -4.64 5.54 -10.15
CA GLU A 625 -4.32 6.66 -11.04
C GLU A 625 -3.59 6.27 -12.33
N ASP A 626 -3.34 4.98 -12.58
CA ASP A 626 -2.62 4.53 -13.78
C ASP A 626 -3.47 4.77 -15.03
N SER A 627 -3.03 5.73 -15.86
CA SER A 627 -3.72 6.13 -17.09
C SER A 627 -3.06 5.50 -18.33
N GLY A 628 -3.89 5.14 -19.29
CA GLY A 628 -3.50 4.40 -20.50
C GLY A 628 -3.15 2.94 -20.24
N TYR A 629 -3.51 2.37 -19.09
CA TYR A 629 -3.13 1.00 -18.72
C TYR A 629 -3.79 -0.04 -19.64
N SER A 630 -5.03 0.21 -20.09
CA SER A 630 -5.77 -0.69 -20.99
C SER A 630 -5.13 -0.87 -22.37
N GLN A 631 -4.13 -0.06 -22.70
CA GLN A 631 -3.44 -0.07 -23.99
C GLN A 631 -2.06 -0.74 -23.94
N ARG A 632 -1.61 -1.20 -22.76
CA ARG A 632 -0.27 -1.79 -22.54
C ARG A 632 -0.26 -3.30 -22.74
N PHE A 633 -0.65 -3.76 -23.93
CA PHE A 633 -0.69 -5.18 -24.29
C PHE A 633 -0.38 -5.38 -25.79
N PRO A 634 0.05 -6.58 -26.20
CA PRO A 634 0.28 -6.92 -27.61
C PRO A 634 -1.03 -6.93 -28.41
N ARG A 635 -1.06 -6.18 -29.51
CA ARG A 635 -2.13 -6.20 -30.53
C ARG A 635 -1.87 -7.30 -31.55
N GLN A 636 -2.85 -7.59 -32.41
CA GLN A 636 -2.73 -8.66 -33.41
C GLN A 636 -2.59 -10.05 -32.76
N MET A 637 -3.16 -10.20 -31.55
CA MET A 637 -3.21 -11.48 -30.86
C MET A 637 -4.20 -12.39 -31.59
N THR A 638 -3.73 -13.54 -32.06
CA THR A 638 -4.56 -14.49 -32.82
C THR A 638 -5.00 -15.62 -31.93
N GLY A 639 -6.00 -16.39 -32.36
CA GLY A 639 -6.43 -17.58 -31.63
C GLY A 639 -5.28 -18.58 -31.37
N LEU A 640 -4.32 -18.66 -32.28
CA LEU A 640 -3.15 -19.53 -32.10
C LEU A 640 -2.21 -19.02 -31.00
N HIS A 641 -1.99 -17.71 -30.90
CA HIS A 641 -1.21 -17.12 -29.82
C HIS A 641 -1.88 -17.36 -28.46
N LEU A 642 -3.19 -17.10 -28.35
CA LEU A 642 -3.91 -17.27 -27.09
C LEU A 642 -4.02 -18.75 -26.68
N ALA A 643 -4.24 -19.65 -27.65
CA ALA A 643 -4.20 -21.09 -27.41
C ALA A 643 -2.82 -21.57 -26.93
N ALA A 644 -1.75 -20.97 -27.47
CA ALA A 644 -0.38 -21.23 -27.05
C ALA A 644 -0.08 -20.69 -25.65
N TYR A 645 -0.55 -19.48 -25.32
CA TYR A 645 -0.46 -18.88 -23.98
C TYR A 645 -1.08 -19.78 -22.90
N PHE A 646 -2.25 -20.39 -23.16
CA PHE A 646 -2.93 -21.26 -22.20
C PHE A 646 -2.48 -22.72 -22.23
N GLY A 647 -1.71 -23.13 -23.24
CA GLY A 647 -1.23 -24.51 -23.35
C GLY A 647 -2.30 -25.52 -23.79
N VAL A 648 -3.30 -25.10 -24.57
CA VAL A 648 -4.39 -25.98 -25.03
C VAL A 648 -4.01 -26.72 -26.32
N GLU A 649 -3.34 -27.87 -26.16
CA GLU A 649 -2.74 -28.66 -27.25
C GLU A 649 -3.70 -29.01 -28.41
N LYS A 650 -4.89 -29.53 -28.11
CA LYS A 650 -5.82 -30.00 -29.15
C LYS A 650 -6.35 -28.84 -30.02
N PRO A 651 -6.79 -27.69 -29.46
CA PRO A 651 -7.08 -26.50 -30.25
C PRO A 651 -5.91 -26.03 -31.12
N VAL A 652 -4.68 -25.97 -30.58
CA VAL A 652 -3.49 -25.60 -31.36
C VAL A 652 -3.31 -26.51 -32.58
N TYR A 653 -3.39 -27.83 -32.38
CA TYR A 653 -3.28 -28.79 -33.48
C TYR A 653 -4.36 -28.56 -34.55
N ASN A 654 -5.61 -28.35 -34.17
CA ASN A 654 -6.71 -28.14 -35.12
C ASN A 654 -6.55 -26.83 -35.92
N LEU A 655 -6.14 -25.74 -35.28
CA LEU A 655 -5.90 -24.45 -35.96
C LEU A 655 -4.76 -24.55 -36.99
N LEU A 656 -3.72 -25.33 -36.70
CA LEU A 656 -2.63 -25.56 -37.65
C LEU A 656 -3.08 -26.44 -38.83
N GLU A 657 -3.93 -27.46 -38.58
CA GLU A 657 -4.53 -28.29 -39.64
C GLU A 657 -5.51 -27.52 -40.53
N SER A 658 -6.21 -26.51 -39.99
CA SER A 658 -7.12 -25.65 -40.76
C SER A 658 -6.38 -24.66 -41.66
N GLY A 659 -5.04 -24.64 -41.63
CA GLY A 659 -4.19 -23.86 -42.53
C GLY A 659 -3.65 -22.56 -41.94
N LEU A 660 -3.82 -22.33 -40.63
CA LEU A 660 -3.26 -21.17 -39.95
C LEU A 660 -1.74 -21.29 -39.83
N ALA A 661 -1.00 -20.22 -40.15
CA ALA A 661 0.46 -20.25 -40.17
C ALA A 661 1.05 -20.35 -38.75
N ALA A 662 2.04 -21.24 -38.56
CA ALA A 662 2.69 -21.44 -37.25
C ALA A 662 3.54 -20.25 -36.78
N ASN A 663 3.97 -19.38 -37.71
CA ASN A 663 4.88 -18.24 -37.46
C ASN A 663 4.18 -16.89 -37.56
N LEU A 664 2.86 -16.83 -37.28
CA LEU A 664 2.18 -15.55 -37.11
C LEU A 664 2.88 -14.74 -36.02
N LYS A 665 2.90 -13.42 -36.16
CA LYS A 665 3.50 -12.50 -35.21
C LYS A 665 2.45 -11.54 -34.70
N ASP A 666 2.44 -11.28 -33.40
CA ASP A 666 1.70 -10.18 -32.81
C ASP A 666 2.43 -8.83 -33.02
N SER A 667 1.91 -7.74 -32.45
CA SER A 667 2.50 -6.41 -32.60
C SER A 667 3.86 -6.26 -31.94
N TYR A 668 4.22 -7.13 -30.99
CA TYR A 668 5.56 -7.17 -30.41
C TYR A 668 6.50 -8.06 -31.22
N GLY A 669 5.99 -8.76 -32.24
CA GLY A 669 6.74 -9.66 -33.08
C GLY A 669 6.86 -11.07 -32.50
N GLN A 670 6.18 -11.37 -31.40
CA GLN A 670 6.22 -12.68 -30.75
C GLN A 670 5.37 -13.68 -31.53
N THR A 671 5.88 -14.91 -31.63
CA THR A 671 5.19 -16.04 -32.28
C THR A 671 4.42 -16.87 -31.25
N PRO A 672 3.48 -17.74 -31.67
CA PRO A 672 2.83 -18.67 -30.74
C PRO A 672 3.84 -19.55 -30.00
N LEU A 673 4.97 -19.87 -30.63
CA LEU A 673 6.05 -20.61 -30.00
C LEU A 673 6.69 -19.82 -28.86
N SER A 674 6.84 -18.49 -29.00
CA SER A 674 7.40 -17.63 -27.95
C SER A 674 6.49 -17.61 -26.72
N TRP A 675 5.17 -17.46 -26.93
CA TRP A 675 4.16 -17.50 -25.88
C TRP A 675 4.09 -18.85 -25.17
N ALA A 676 4.06 -19.96 -25.92
CA ALA A 676 4.08 -21.30 -25.32
C ALA A 676 5.36 -21.57 -24.54
N ALA A 677 6.50 -21.03 -25.01
CA ALA A 677 7.79 -21.23 -24.39
C ALA A 677 7.93 -20.47 -23.06
N GLY A 678 7.56 -19.18 -23.03
CA GLY A 678 7.56 -18.35 -21.81
C GLY A 678 6.50 -18.74 -20.78
N ASN A 679 5.48 -19.52 -21.15
CA ASN A 679 4.49 -20.06 -20.21
C ASN A 679 4.71 -21.55 -19.85
N GLY A 680 5.78 -22.18 -20.37
CA GLY A 680 6.17 -23.53 -19.97
C GLY A 680 5.33 -24.67 -20.55
N HIS A 681 4.61 -24.46 -21.65
CA HIS A 681 3.69 -25.46 -22.22
C HIS A 681 4.40 -26.41 -23.20
N GLU A 682 5.14 -27.38 -22.64
CA GLU A 682 5.95 -28.34 -23.41
C GLU A 682 5.19 -29.03 -24.56
N ALA A 683 3.99 -29.55 -24.31
CA ALA A 683 3.20 -30.25 -25.32
C ALA A 683 2.85 -29.36 -26.53
N VAL A 684 2.50 -28.09 -26.27
CA VAL A 684 2.21 -27.12 -27.33
C VAL A 684 3.48 -26.75 -28.10
N VAL A 685 4.60 -26.55 -27.41
CA VAL A 685 5.92 -26.30 -28.04
C VAL A 685 6.28 -27.44 -29.00
N GLN A 686 6.08 -28.70 -28.59
CA GLN A 686 6.33 -29.86 -29.46
C GLN A 686 5.43 -29.88 -30.71
N VAL A 687 4.13 -29.57 -30.55
CA VAL A 687 3.19 -29.50 -31.68
C VAL A 687 3.57 -28.38 -32.66
N LEU A 688 3.86 -27.18 -32.16
CA LEU A 688 4.26 -26.04 -33.00
C LEU A 688 5.53 -26.32 -33.80
N LEU A 689 6.57 -26.83 -33.15
CA LEU A 689 7.82 -27.22 -33.82
C LEU A 689 7.60 -28.35 -34.83
N GLY A 690 6.74 -29.32 -34.52
CA GLY A 690 6.35 -30.39 -35.43
C GLY A 690 5.58 -29.91 -36.68
N LYS A 691 4.98 -28.72 -36.62
CA LYS A 691 4.24 -28.07 -37.71
C LYS A 691 5.02 -26.93 -38.39
N GLY A 692 6.33 -26.85 -38.16
CA GLY A 692 7.21 -25.92 -38.87
C GLY A 692 7.32 -24.54 -38.25
N ALA A 693 7.05 -24.40 -36.94
CA ALA A 693 7.36 -23.17 -36.22
C ALA A 693 8.88 -22.88 -36.25
N GLU A 694 9.24 -21.62 -36.48
CA GLU A 694 10.62 -21.13 -36.47
C GLU A 694 11.16 -21.11 -35.04
N VAL A 695 12.14 -21.99 -34.75
CA VAL A 695 12.67 -22.20 -33.40
C VAL A 695 13.35 -20.96 -32.80
N ASP A 696 14.05 -20.18 -33.64
CA ASP A 696 14.79 -18.97 -33.24
C ASP A 696 14.11 -17.68 -33.73
N ALA A 697 12.77 -17.70 -33.88
CA ALA A 697 12.01 -16.51 -34.25
C ALA A 697 12.23 -15.40 -33.22
N LYS A 698 12.76 -14.26 -33.67
CA LYS A 698 12.95 -13.07 -32.82
C LYS A 698 11.70 -12.19 -32.80
N ASP A 699 11.35 -11.73 -31.60
CA ASP A 699 10.42 -10.60 -31.45
C ASP A 699 11.07 -9.28 -31.88
N ILE A 700 10.23 -8.27 -32.13
CA ILE A 700 10.64 -6.96 -32.63
C ILE A 700 11.02 -6.04 -31.48
N GLU A 701 10.37 -6.18 -30.32
CA GLU A 701 10.54 -5.27 -29.20
C GLU A 701 11.91 -5.43 -28.53
N TYR A 702 12.33 -6.68 -28.27
CA TYR A 702 13.57 -6.97 -27.56
C TYR A 702 14.55 -7.79 -28.40
N GLY A 703 14.11 -8.43 -29.48
CA GLY A 703 14.95 -9.34 -30.28
C GLY A 703 15.14 -10.69 -29.61
N ARG A 704 14.27 -11.05 -28.66
CA ARG A 704 14.33 -12.28 -27.89
C ARG A 704 13.77 -13.47 -28.66
N THR A 705 14.33 -14.65 -28.42
CA THR A 705 13.87 -15.94 -29.00
C THR A 705 13.00 -16.71 -28.00
N PRO A 706 12.23 -17.72 -28.44
CA PRO A 706 11.51 -18.62 -27.53
C PRO A 706 12.41 -19.24 -26.45
N LEU A 707 13.68 -19.52 -26.77
CA LEU A 707 14.65 -20.04 -25.82
C LEU A 707 14.97 -19.02 -24.71
N SER A 708 15.11 -17.73 -25.05
CA SER A 708 15.36 -16.68 -24.05
C SER A 708 14.17 -16.45 -23.12
N TRP A 709 12.94 -16.51 -23.63
CA TRP A 709 11.71 -16.44 -22.81
C TRP A 709 11.62 -17.64 -21.86
N ALA A 710 11.78 -18.87 -22.38
CA ALA A 710 11.77 -20.08 -21.53
C ALA A 710 12.90 -20.09 -20.49
N ALA A 711 14.05 -19.48 -20.81
CA ALA A 711 15.18 -19.40 -19.89
C ALA A 711 14.98 -18.35 -18.79
N GLU A 712 14.37 -17.20 -19.11
CA GLU A 712 14.01 -16.18 -18.13
C GLU A 712 12.98 -16.70 -17.12
N ASP A 713 11.97 -17.45 -17.57
CA ASP A 713 10.88 -17.93 -16.71
C ASP A 713 11.15 -19.32 -16.08
N GLY A 714 12.32 -19.91 -16.37
CA GLY A 714 12.78 -21.12 -15.69
C GLY A 714 12.17 -22.44 -16.18
N HIS A 715 11.67 -22.48 -17.41
CA HIS A 715 10.97 -23.64 -17.99
C HIS A 715 11.94 -24.69 -18.55
N GLU A 716 12.56 -25.48 -17.67
CA GLU A 716 13.57 -26.48 -18.02
C GLU A 716 13.14 -27.45 -19.15
N ALA A 717 11.94 -28.04 -19.06
CA ALA A 717 11.47 -29.00 -20.06
C ALA A 717 11.34 -28.36 -21.46
N VAL A 718 10.85 -27.14 -21.53
CA VAL A 718 10.76 -26.36 -22.78
C VAL A 718 12.16 -26.06 -23.32
N VAL A 719 13.09 -25.61 -22.47
CA VAL A 719 14.49 -25.34 -22.85
C VAL A 719 15.13 -26.60 -23.45
N GLN A 720 14.93 -27.77 -22.85
CA GLN A 720 15.43 -29.04 -23.39
C GLN A 720 14.84 -29.37 -24.76
N VAL A 721 13.53 -29.17 -24.96
CA VAL A 721 12.86 -29.40 -26.25
C VAL A 721 13.38 -28.45 -27.33
N LEU A 722 13.48 -27.15 -27.04
CA LEU A 722 13.97 -26.14 -27.99
C LEU A 722 15.41 -26.44 -28.44
N LEU A 723 16.32 -26.68 -27.49
CA LEU A 723 17.71 -27.06 -27.79
C LEU A 723 17.79 -28.40 -28.55
N GLY A 724 16.92 -29.36 -28.22
CA GLY A 724 16.80 -30.63 -28.94
C GLY A 724 16.29 -30.48 -30.37
N LYS A 725 15.62 -29.38 -30.70
CA LYS A 725 15.12 -29.02 -32.04
C LYS A 725 16.02 -28.03 -32.79
N GLY A 726 17.19 -27.73 -32.24
CA GLY A 726 18.23 -26.94 -32.91
C GLY A 726 18.18 -25.45 -32.62
N ALA A 727 17.54 -25.01 -31.54
CA ALA A 727 17.62 -23.62 -31.09
C ALA A 727 19.07 -23.19 -30.85
N GLU A 728 19.43 -21.99 -31.31
CA GLU A 728 20.76 -21.40 -31.11
C GLU A 728 20.95 -20.96 -29.64
N VAL A 729 21.82 -21.67 -28.91
CA VAL A 729 21.98 -21.57 -27.45
C VAL A 729 22.42 -20.17 -26.96
N ASP A 730 23.26 -19.47 -27.72
CA ASP A 730 23.85 -18.17 -27.35
C ASP A 730 23.24 -17.01 -28.13
N THR A 731 22.01 -17.16 -28.63
CA THR A 731 21.34 -16.07 -29.35
C THR A 731 21.17 -14.85 -28.44
N LYS A 732 21.82 -13.75 -28.81
CA LYS A 732 21.67 -12.47 -28.10
C LYS A 732 20.39 -11.76 -28.51
N ASP A 733 19.70 -11.20 -27.52
CA ASP A 733 18.64 -10.23 -27.77
C ASP A 733 19.22 -8.90 -28.29
N THR A 734 18.41 -8.11 -28.97
CA THR A 734 18.89 -6.90 -29.66
C THR A 734 18.98 -5.68 -28.77
N VAL A 735 18.31 -5.69 -27.61
CA VAL A 735 18.20 -4.51 -26.74
C VAL A 735 19.31 -4.48 -25.70
N TYR A 736 19.55 -5.62 -25.06
CA TYR A 736 20.53 -5.77 -23.98
C TYR A 736 21.72 -6.62 -24.41
N GLY A 737 21.66 -7.32 -25.55
CA GLY A 737 22.73 -8.24 -25.95
C GLY A 737 22.88 -9.45 -25.04
N ARG A 738 21.87 -9.76 -24.22
CA ARG A 738 21.93 -10.86 -23.26
C ARG A 738 21.59 -12.19 -23.95
N THR A 739 22.26 -13.25 -23.52
CA THR A 739 21.96 -14.63 -23.94
C THR A 739 20.90 -15.25 -23.03
N PRO A 740 20.28 -16.38 -23.42
CA PRO A 740 19.41 -17.14 -22.52
C PRO A 740 20.07 -17.50 -21.19
N LEU A 741 21.39 -17.73 -21.19
CA LEU A 741 22.17 -18.01 -19.98
C LEU A 741 22.20 -16.80 -19.04
N SER A 742 22.37 -15.57 -19.54
CA SER A 742 22.34 -14.36 -18.73
C SER A 742 20.98 -14.15 -18.05
N TRP A 743 19.88 -14.37 -18.78
CA TRP A 743 18.51 -14.27 -18.23
C TRP A 743 18.26 -15.32 -17.14
N ALA A 744 18.59 -16.58 -17.41
CA ALA A 744 18.47 -17.66 -16.42
C ALA A 744 19.33 -17.40 -15.17
N ALA A 745 20.53 -16.83 -15.36
CA ALA A 745 21.45 -16.53 -14.27
C ALA A 745 20.97 -15.39 -13.37
N GLU A 746 20.42 -14.31 -13.96
CA GLU A 746 19.83 -13.20 -13.22
C GLU A 746 18.65 -13.65 -12.35
N LYS A 747 17.76 -14.47 -12.92
CA LYS A 747 16.54 -14.97 -12.26
C LYS A 747 16.78 -16.12 -11.30
N GLY A 748 17.93 -16.81 -11.42
CA GLY A 748 18.35 -17.86 -10.49
C GLY A 748 17.87 -19.25 -10.86
N HIS A 749 17.57 -19.53 -12.12
CA HIS A 749 17.05 -20.81 -12.58
C HIS A 749 18.17 -21.84 -12.75
N GLU A 750 18.60 -22.44 -11.65
CA GLU A 750 19.74 -23.38 -11.62
C GLU A 750 19.62 -24.51 -12.65
N ALA A 751 18.46 -25.18 -12.72
CA ALA A 751 18.26 -26.30 -13.65
C ALA A 751 18.41 -25.87 -15.12
N VAL A 752 17.87 -24.70 -15.48
CA VAL A 752 18.03 -24.12 -16.82
C VAL A 752 19.50 -23.78 -17.11
N VAL A 753 20.19 -23.15 -16.15
CA VAL A 753 21.62 -22.85 -16.28
C VAL A 753 22.44 -24.12 -16.50
N GLN A 754 22.15 -25.21 -15.76
CA GLN A 754 22.80 -26.51 -15.95
C GLN A 754 22.57 -27.07 -17.36
N VAL A 755 21.33 -26.99 -17.87
CA VAL A 755 20.98 -27.46 -19.22
C VAL A 755 21.69 -26.64 -20.29
N LEU A 756 21.67 -25.31 -20.21
CA LEU A 756 22.31 -24.41 -21.17
C LEU A 756 23.83 -24.64 -21.23
N LEU A 757 24.51 -24.68 -20.09
CA LEU A 757 25.95 -24.97 -20.02
C LEU A 757 26.26 -26.39 -20.51
N GLY A 758 25.41 -27.36 -20.21
CA GLY A 758 25.53 -28.73 -20.73
C GLY A 758 25.37 -28.86 -22.25
N LYS A 759 24.70 -27.88 -22.88
CA LYS A 759 24.51 -27.77 -24.33
C LYS A 759 25.51 -26.83 -25.01
N GLY A 760 26.50 -26.32 -24.27
CA GLY A 760 27.61 -25.54 -24.82
C GLY A 760 27.40 -24.04 -24.83
N ALA A 761 26.51 -23.49 -24.00
CA ALA A 761 26.38 -22.05 -23.81
C ALA A 761 27.72 -21.42 -23.37
N GLU A 762 28.04 -20.25 -23.94
CA GLU A 762 29.23 -19.48 -23.58
C GLU A 762 29.10 -18.91 -22.15
N VAL A 763 29.91 -19.44 -21.22
CA VAL A 763 29.81 -19.14 -19.79
C VAL A 763 30.04 -17.66 -19.45
N ASP A 764 30.93 -17.00 -20.19
CA ASP A 764 31.32 -15.59 -20.00
C ASP A 764 30.77 -14.68 -21.12
N ALA A 765 29.63 -15.06 -21.72
CA ALA A 765 28.98 -14.26 -22.74
C ALA A 765 28.67 -12.84 -22.23
N LYS A 766 29.25 -11.84 -22.89
CA LYS A 766 29.08 -10.43 -22.52
C LYS A 766 27.85 -9.80 -23.17
N ASP A 767 27.12 -9.02 -22.40
CA ASP A 767 25.99 -8.23 -22.86
C ASP A 767 26.42 -6.86 -23.45
N THR A 768 25.48 -6.15 -24.10
CA THR A 768 25.74 -4.89 -24.84
C THR A 768 24.91 -3.72 -24.30
N ASP A 769 25.40 -2.48 -24.47
CA ASP A 769 24.73 -1.28 -23.97
C ASP A 769 23.51 -0.83 -24.79
N TYR A 770 22.53 -0.26 -24.09
CA TYR A 770 21.43 0.53 -24.63
C TYR A 770 21.67 2.03 -24.32
N GLY A 771 22.03 2.81 -25.35
CA GLY A 771 21.88 4.28 -25.31
C GLY A 771 23.14 5.12 -25.54
N ARG A 772 24.33 4.51 -25.62
CA ARG A 772 25.50 5.10 -26.29
C ARG A 772 25.85 4.29 -27.52
N THR A 773 26.52 4.97 -28.47
CA THR A 773 27.06 4.48 -29.74
C THR A 773 27.14 2.95 -29.91
N PRO A 774 26.80 2.37 -31.08
CA PRO A 774 26.80 0.92 -31.38
C PRO A 774 28.09 0.12 -31.10
N ASP A 775 29.13 0.76 -30.58
CA ASP A 775 30.48 0.25 -30.37
C ASP A 775 30.85 0.13 -28.87
N THR A 776 29.93 0.35 -27.92
CA THR A 776 30.20 0.23 -26.47
C THR A 776 29.43 -0.95 -25.84
N GLU A 777 30.16 -1.98 -25.40
CA GLU A 777 29.64 -3.17 -24.73
C GLU A 777 29.38 -2.85 -23.23
N TYR A 778 28.21 -3.15 -22.64
CA TYR A 778 28.05 -3.09 -21.16
C TYR A 778 29.03 -4.08 -20.52
N GLY A 779 29.23 -5.23 -21.16
CA GLY A 779 30.32 -6.15 -20.86
C GLY A 779 30.08 -7.01 -19.63
N ARG A 780 28.85 -7.09 -19.11
CA ARG A 780 28.51 -7.94 -17.96
C ARG A 780 28.31 -9.38 -18.42
N THR A 781 28.76 -10.32 -17.58
CA THR A 781 28.61 -11.76 -17.80
C THR A 781 27.43 -12.33 -17.01
N PRO A 782 26.98 -13.56 -17.30
CA PRO A 782 25.99 -14.25 -16.45
C PRO A 782 26.39 -14.29 -14.98
N LEU A 783 27.71 -14.40 -14.69
CA LEU A 783 28.23 -14.37 -13.33
C LEU A 783 28.01 -13.01 -12.67
N SER A 784 28.21 -11.90 -13.38
CA SER A 784 27.93 -10.55 -12.86
C SER A 784 26.45 -10.37 -12.50
N TRP A 785 25.54 -10.82 -13.36
CA TRP A 785 24.09 -10.75 -13.10
C TRP A 785 23.67 -11.61 -11.91
N ALA A 786 24.13 -12.86 -11.85
CA ALA A 786 23.88 -13.74 -10.71
C ALA A 786 24.46 -13.19 -9.40
N ALA A 787 25.61 -12.52 -9.47
CA ALA A 787 26.27 -11.92 -8.32
C ALA A 787 25.52 -10.70 -7.78
N GLU A 788 25.01 -9.84 -8.67
CA GLU A 788 24.17 -8.69 -8.30
C GLU A 788 22.86 -9.12 -7.62
N THR A 789 22.17 -10.10 -8.20
CA THR A 789 20.87 -10.57 -7.71
C THR A 789 20.97 -11.57 -6.55
N GLY A 790 22.17 -12.05 -6.24
CA GLY A 790 22.43 -12.91 -5.07
C GLY A 790 22.11 -14.39 -5.29
N ARG A 791 22.24 -14.90 -6.51
CA ARG A 791 21.90 -16.29 -6.86
C ARG A 791 23.05 -17.24 -6.54
N GLU A 792 23.20 -17.58 -5.26
CA GLU A 792 24.31 -18.39 -4.75
C GLU A 792 24.55 -19.70 -5.52
N ALA A 793 23.51 -20.50 -5.74
CA ALA A 793 23.63 -21.79 -6.44
C ALA A 793 24.10 -21.62 -7.90
N VAL A 794 23.59 -20.58 -8.58
CA VAL A 794 24.01 -20.24 -9.94
C VAL A 794 25.45 -19.75 -9.97
N VAL A 795 25.86 -18.90 -9.01
CA VAL A 795 27.26 -18.44 -8.90
C VAL A 795 28.21 -19.62 -8.73
N GLN A 796 27.91 -20.56 -7.83
CA GLN A 796 28.70 -21.78 -7.65
C GLN A 796 28.78 -22.61 -8.94
N LEU A 797 27.66 -22.75 -9.65
CA LEU A 797 27.58 -23.52 -10.88
C LEU A 797 28.40 -22.88 -12.01
N LEU A 798 28.27 -21.57 -12.22
CA LEU A 798 29.02 -20.83 -13.24
C LEU A 798 30.53 -20.90 -12.98
N LEU A 799 30.96 -20.67 -11.73
CA LEU A 799 32.37 -20.78 -11.34
C LEU A 799 32.89 -22.22 -11.51
N GLY A 800 32.08 -23.23 -11.14
CA GLY A 800 32.41 -24.65 -11.35
C GLY A 800 32.48 -25.06 -12.83
N LYS A 801 31.90 -24.27 -13.74
CA LYS A 801 31.97 -24.45 -15.20
C LYS A 801 33.02 -23.55 -15.87
N GLY A 802 33.82 -22.84 -15.08
CA GLY A 802 34.97 -22.09 -15.57
C GLY A 802 34.71 -20.62 -15.89
N ALA A 803 33.64 -20.02 -15.35
CA ALA A 803 33.40 -18.58 -15.46
C ALA A 803 34.59 -17.76 -14.90
N GLU A 804 35.00 -16.73 -15.63
CA GLU A 804 36.07 -15.82 -15.21
C GLU A 804 35.62 -14.92 -14.04
N VAL A 805 36.15 -15.20 -12.84
CA VAL A 805 35.73 -14.59 -11.56
C VAL A 805 35.86 -13.07 -11.51
N ASP A 806 36.86 -12.50 -12.19
CA ASP A 806 37.19 -11.07 -12.16
C ASP A 806 36.91 -10.36 -13.49
N THR A 807 35.97 -10.88 -14.29
CA THR A 807 35.56 -10.21 -15.54
C THR A 807 35.03 -8.83 -15.24
N LYS A 808 35.63 -7.80 -15.85
CA LYS A 808 35.18 -6.42 -15.72
C LYS A 808 34.13 -6.07 -16.77
N ASP A 809 33.06 -5.43 -16.32
CA ASP A 809 32.16 -4.71 -17.21
C ASP A 809 32.87 -3.51 -17.86
N ALA A 810 32.39 -3.07 -19.02
CA ALA A 810 33.09 -2.03 -19.79
C ALA A 810 32.69 -0.61 -19.34
N ASP A 811 31.51 -0.43 -18.77
CA ASP A 811 31.01 0.88 -18.32
C ASP A 811 31.79 1.42 -17.12
N PHE A 812 31.95 0.58 -16.10
CA PHE A 812 32.51 0.99 -14.82
C PHE A 812 33.76 0.21 -14.48
N GLY A 813 34.15 -0.81 -15.24
CA GLY A 813 35.28 -1.67 -14.89
C GLY A 813 35.02 -2.52 -13.65
N ARG A 814 33.75 -2.80 -13.32
CA ARG A 814 33.37 -3.51 -12.10
C ARG A 814 33.33 -5.03 -12.34
N THR A 815 33.81 -5.78 -11.36
CA THR A 815 33.78 -7.25 -11.34
C THR A 815 32.50 -7.79 -10.69
N PRO A 816 32.17 -9.09 -10.81
CA PRO A 816 31.07 -9.69 -10.05
C PRO A 816 31.12 -9.41 -8.54
N LEU A 817 32.33 -9.33 -7.96
CA LEU A 817 32.53 -9.00 -6.55
C LEU A 817 32.06 -7.58 -6.21
N PHE A 818 32.21 -6.60 -7.10
CA PHE A 818 31.67 -5.25 -6.90
C PHE A 818 30.15 -5.25 -6.82
N TRP A 819 29.49 -5.91 -7.77
CA TRP A 819 28.02 -5.95 -7.82
C TRP A 819 27.45 -6.67 -6.59
N ALA A 820 28.05 -7.79 -6.19
CA ALA A 820 27.68 -8.49 -4.96
C ALA A 820 27.90 -7.61 -3.71
N ALA A 821 29.01 -6.86 -3.66
CA ALA A 821 29.34 -6.02 -2.53
C ALA A 821 28.41 -4.80 -2.40
N GLU A 822 28.10 -4.12 -3.50
CA GLU A 822 27.16 -2.99 -3.55
C GLU A 822 25.75 -3.40 -3.06
N LYS A 823 25.26 -4.56 -3.54
CA LYS A 823 23.93 -5.09 -3.19
C LYS A 823 23.89 -5.85 -1.86
N GLY A 824 25.02 -6.02 -1.17
CA GLY A 824 25.08 -6.66 0.15
C GLY A 824 24.90 -8.19 0.12
N ARG A 825 25.29 -8.86 -0.97
CA ARG A 825 25.11 -10.32 -1.15
C ARG A 825 26.22 -11.10 -0.43
N GLU A 826 26.17 -11.16 0.90
CA GLU A 826 27.22 -11.74 1.75
C GLU A 826 27.71 -13.12 1.30
N ALA A 827 26.78 -14.06 1.09
CA ALA A 827 27.14 -15.43 0.71
C ALA A 827 27.81 -15.52 -0.67
N VAL A 828 27.36 -14.72 -1.63
CA VAL A 828 28.00 -14.60 -2.96
C VAL A 828 29.39 -13.97 -2.84
N VAL A 829 29.54 -12.90 -2.06
CA VAL A 829 30.85 -12.27 -1.79
C VAL A 829 31.81 -13.30 -1.21
N LYS A 830 31.36 -14.11 -0.25
CA LYS A 830 32.17 -15.17 0.35
C LYS A 830 32.61 -16.20 -0.69
N GLN A 831 31.70 -16.67 -1.53
CA GLN A 831 32.00 -17.64 -2.59
C GLN A 831 32.98 -17.08 -3.62
N LEU A 832 32.78 -15.86 -4.10
CA LEU A 832 33.69 -15.22 -5.06
C LEU A 832 35.11 -15.09 -4.48
N LEU A 833 35.25 -14.66 -3.23
CA LEU A 833 36.55 -14.56 -2.55
C LEU A 833 37.19 -15.93 -2.31
N GLU A 834 36.41 -16.98 -2.04
CA GLU A 834 36.90 -18.36 -1.93
C GLU A 834 37.38 -18.94 -3.27
N GLN A 835 36.80 -18.47 -4.39
CA GLN A 835 37.21 -18.80 -5.76
C GLN A 835 38.30 -17.87 -6.31
N GLY A 836 38.89 -17.02 -5.46
CA GLY A 836 40.08 -16.23 -5.79
C GLY A 836 39.81 -14.87 -6.42
N ALA A 837 38.60 -14.31 -6.30
CA ALA A 837 38.31 -12.94 -6.72
C ALA A 837 39.29 -11.92 -6.11
N GLU A 838 39.77 -10.97 -6.91
CA GLU A 838 40.66 -9.91 -6.46
C GLU A 838 39.92 -8.94 -5.51
N VAL A 839 40.22 -9.05 -4.21
CA VAL A 839 39.54 -8.30 -3.14
C VAL A 839 39.62 -6.76 -3.29
N ASP A 840 40.74 -6.27 -3.83
CA ASP A 840 41.04 -4.84 -4.03
C ASP A 840 40.98 -4.47 -5.53
N ALA A 841 40.27 -5.24 -6.36
CA ALA A 841 40.04 -4.89 -7.76
C ALA A 841 39.54 -3.45 -7.85
N LYS A 842 40.05 -2.70 -8.83
CA LYS A 842 39.68 -1.30 -9.04
C LYS A 842 38.77 -1.15 -10.25
N ASP A 843 37.71 -0.37 -10.05
CA ASP A 843 36.82 0.11 -11.10
C ASP A 843 37.48 1.30 -11.85
N THR A 844 36.81 1.86 -12.86
CA THR A 844 37.32 2.97 -13.67
C THR A 844 37.54 4.25 -12.86
N SER A 845 36.88 4.39 -11.71
CA SER A 845 37.04 5.48 -10.73
C SER A 845 37.98 5.11 -9.57
N SER A 846 38.76 4.03 -9.71
CA SER A 846 39.66 3.49 -8.69
C SER A 846 39.00 3.11 -7.35
N ARG A 847 37.67 2.95 -7.34
CA ARG A 847 36.93 2.44 -6.18
C ARG A 847 37.16 0.93 -6.07
N THR A 848 37.03 0.37 -4.87
CA THR A 848 37.13 -1.07 -4.58
C THR A 848 35.78 -1.65 -4.16
N PRO A 849 35.59 -2.98 -4.10
CA PRO A 849 34.37 -3.58 -3.55
C PRO A 849 34.06 -3.10 -2.12
N LEU A 850 35.10 -2.90 -1.30
CA LEU A 850 34.97 -2.38 0.07
C LEU A 850 34.38 -0.97 0.07
N PHE A 851 34.76 -0.14 -0.90
CA PHE A 851 34.23 1.21 -1.04
C PHE A 851 32.71 1.20 -1.26
N LEU A 852 32.21 0.44 -2.25
CA LEU A 852 30.76 0.41 -2.52
C LEU A 852 29.97 -0.23 -1.37
N ALA A 853 30.54 -1.24 -0.71
CA ALA A 853 29.94 -1.84 0.48
C ALA A 853 29.83 -0.82 1.62
N ALA A 854 30.85 0.02 1.82
CA ALA A 854 30.85 1.05 2.84
C ALA A 854 29.89 2.21 2.52
N GLU A 855 29.87 2.68 1.28
CA GLU A 855 28.94 3.71 0.78
C GLU A 855 27.46 3.29 0.95
N ASN A 856 27.16 2.01 0.76
CA ASN A 856 25.80 1.46 0.84
C ASN A 856 25.47 0.81 2.19
N GLY A 857 26.31 0.96 3.22
CA GLY A 857 26.02 0.49 4.58
C GLY A 857 26.00 -1.04 4.75
N ARG A 858 26.72 -1.79 3.92
CA ARG A 858 26.72 -3.27 3.90
C ARG A 858 27.68 -3.85 4.94
N GLU A 859 27.33 -3.74 6.22
CA GLU A 859 28.19 -4.11 7.36
C GLU A 859 28.82 -5.52 7.23
N ALA A 860 28.03 -6.57 7.02
CA ALA A 860 28.53 -7.94 6.94
C ALA A 860 29.53 -8.14 5.78
N VAL A 861 29.27 -7.52 4.63
CA VAL A 861 30.18 -7.53 3.48
C VAL A 861 31.47 -6.77 3.80
N VAL A 862 31.39 -5.61 4.45
CA VAL A 862 32.57 -4.84 4.89
C VAL A 862 33.44 -5.67 5.83
N GLN A 863 32.85 -6.33 6.84
CA GLN A 863 33.57 -7.21 7.75
C GLN A 863 34.28 -8.36 6.99
N LEU A 864 33.58 -8.97 6.05
CA LEU A 864 34.10 -10.08 5.25
C LEU A 864 35.27 -9.65 4.35
N LEU A 865 35.13 -8.54 3.63
CA LEU A 865 36.18 -8.00 2.74
C LEU A 865 37.45 -7.64 3.53
N LEU A 866 37.30 -6.94 4.66
CA LEU A 866 38.43 -6.62 5.55
C LEU A 866 39.05 -7.90 6.14
N GLY A 867 38.24 -8.90 6.49
CA GLY A 867 38.72 -10.22 6.94
C GLY A 867 39.51 -10.99 5.88
N LYS A 868 39.30 -10.68 4.60
CA LYS A 868 40.03 -11.24 3.45
C LYS A 868 41.17 -10.33 2.95
N GLY A 869 41.50 -9.28 3.69
CA GLY A 869 42.67 -8.43 3.43
C GLY A 869 42.42 -7.21 2.55
N ALA A 870 41.16 -6.78 2.38
CA ALA A 870 40.85 -5.52 1.71
C ALA A 870 41.53 -4.32 2.38
N LYS A 871 42.04 -3.38 1.60
CA LYS A 871 42.69 -2.17 2.12
C LYS A 871 41.67 -1.12 2.55
N ALA A 872 41.57 -0.89 3.85
CA ALA A 872 40.62 0.03 4.47
C ALA A 872 40.72 1.49 3.99
N ASP A 873 41.93 1.97 3.67
CA ASP A 873 42.19 3.38 3.33
C ASP A 873 42.45 3.65 1.84
N THR A 874 41.90 2.79 0.97
CA THR A 874 42.00 3.03 -0.48
C THR A 874 41.23 4.30 -0.85
N LYS A 875 41.89 5.23 -1.55
CA LYS A 875 41.29 6.48 -2.01
C LYS A 875 40.72 6.35 -3.43
N ASP A 876 39.53 6.92 -3.66
CA ASP A 876 38.99 7.08 -5.00
C ASP A 876 39.72 8.19 -5.79
N THR A 877 39.66 8.16 -7.12
CA THR A 877 40.34 9.16 -7.95
C THR A 877 39.59 10.49 -8.10
N MET A 878 38.29 10.52 -7.82
CA MET A 878 37.44 11.68 -8.08
C MET A 878 37.59 12.74 -6.99
N TYR A 879 37.58 12.30 -5.73
CA TYR A 879 37.65 13.17 -4.55
C TYR A 879 38.81 12.82 -3.61
N GLY A 880 39.43 11.65 -3.77
CA GLY A 880 40.47 11.19 -2.85
C GLY A 880 39.92 10.76 -1.49
N ARG A 881 38.65 10.36 -1.42
CA ARG A 881 37.96 9.94 -0.19
C ARG A 881 38.19 8.45 0.06
N THR A 882 38.15 8.06 1.33
CA THR A 882 38.25 6.64 1.75
C THR A 882 36.87 6.03 1.96
N PRO A 883 36.74 4.69 2.05
CA PRO A 883 35.51 4.02 2.49
C PRO A 883 34.94 4.61 3.80
N LEU A 884 35.81 5.00 4.73
CA LEU A 884 35.41 5.65 5.99
C LEU A 884 34.74 7.01 5.75
N SER A 885 35.27 7.84 4.85
CA SER A 885 34.66 9.13 4.51
C SER A 885 33.24 8.96 3.93
N TRP A 886 33.03 7.98 3.06
CA TRP A 886 31.70 7.72 2.46
C TRP A 886 30.71 7.10 3.44
N ALA A 887 31.17 6.17 4.30
CA ALA A 887 30.34 5.65 5.37
C ALA A 887 29.94 6.76 6.36
N ALA A 888 30.85 7.70 6.63
CA ALA A 888 30.60 8.82 7.51
C ALA A 888 29.63 9.85 6.90
N GLU A 889 29.77 10.17 5.61
CA GLU A 889 28.85 11.07 4.90
C GLU A 889 27.43 10.49 4.79
N ASN A 890 27.27 9.17 4.66
CA ASN A 890 25.96 8.52 4.53
C ASN A 890 25.36 8.06 5.87
N GLY A 891 26.07 8.25 6.99
CA GLY A 891 25.55 7.94 8.33
C GLY A 891 25.59 6.46 8.72
N HIS A 892 26.44 5.64 8.09
CA HIS A 892 26.51 4.20 8.33
C HIS A 892 27.35 3.85 9.56
N GLU A 893 26.80 4.07 10.76
CA GLU A 893 27.47 3.89 12.05
C GLU A 893 28.18 2.53 12.19
N ALA A 894 27.48 1.42 11.94
CA ALA A 894 28.05 0.09 12.12
C ALA A 894 29.26 -0.16 11.19
N VAL A 895 29.19 0.33 9.95
CA VAL A 895 30.31 0.27 8.99
C VAL A 895 31.49 1.11 9.49
N VAL A 896 31.24 2.32 9.98
CA VAL A 896 32.27 3.20 10.55
C VAL A 896 32.98 2.52 11.73
N GLN A 897 32.23 1.90 12.64
CA GLN A 897 32.80 1.14 13.77
C GLN A 897 33.69 -0.02 13.29
N VAL A 898 33.24 -0.77 12.28
CA VAL A 898 34.00 -1.90 11.71
C VAL A 898 35.29 -1.42 11.05
N LEU A 899 35.24 -0.39 10.22
CA LEU A 899 36.41 0.17 9.52
C LEU A 899 37.47 0.66 10.52
N LEU A 900 37.08 1.44 11.52
CA LEU A 900 37.97 1.92 12.57
C LEU A 900 38.51 0.76 13.43
N GLY A 901 37.67 -0.23 13.74
CA GLY A 901 38.08 -1.44 14.46
C GLY A 901 39.10 -2.30 13.70
N LYS A 902 39.19 -2.15 12.37
CA LYS A 902 40.16 -2.82 11.49
C LYS A 902 41.33 -1.93 11.06
N GLY A 903 41.48 -0.77 11.68
CA GLY A 903 42.66 0.09 11.53
C GLY A 903 42.58 1.11 10.38
N ALA A 904 41.38 1.49 9.93
CA ALA A 904 41.21 2.63 9.03
C ALA A 904 41.71 3.93 9.70
N GLU A 905 42.38 4.79 8.94
CA GLU A 905 42.94 6.05 9.41
C GLU A 905 41.84 7.11 9.58
N VAL A 906 41.54 7.46 10.84
CA VAL A 906 40.38 8.27 11.25
C VAL A 906 40.32 9.66 10.63
N ASP A 907 41.48 10.32 10.47
CA ASP A 907 41.59 11.71 9.99
C ASP A 907 42.07 11.83 8.54
N THR A 908 41.87 10.78 7.73
CA THR A 908 42.27 10.82 6.33
C THR A 908 41.52 11.93 5.59
N LYS A 909 42.26 12.95 5.15
CA LYS A 909 41.72 14.05 4.35
C LYS A 909 41.50 13.64 2.89
N ASP A 910 40.38 14.05 2.33
CA ASP A 910 40.14 13.99 0.90
C ASP A 910 41.04 14.98 0.14
N THR A 911 41.24 14.77 -1.16
CA THR A 911 42.20 15.56 -1.94
C THR A 911 41.62 16.84 -2.53
N VAL A 912 40.30 16.97 -2.59
CA VAL A 912 39.62 18.10 -3.26
C VAL A 912 39.34 19.23 -2.28
N TYR A 913 38.73 18.88 -1.15
CA TYR A 913 38.29 19.80 -0.12
C TYR A 913 39.21 19.77 1.10
N GLY A 914 40.00 18.71 1.29
CA GLY A 914 40.83 18.54 2.48
C GLY A 914 40.01 18.23 3.74
N ARG A 915 38.80 17.68 3.59
CA ARG A 915 37.90 17.37 4.71
C ARG A 915 38.16 15.96 5.26
N THR A 916 37.97 15.80 6.57
CA THR A 916 38.05 14.49 7.26
C THR A 916 36.68 13.81 7.26
N PRO A 917 36.60 12.50 7.58
CA PRO A 917 35.31 11.83 7.80
C PRO A 917 34.43 12.55 8.84
N LEU A 918 35.03 13.15 9.88
CA LEU A 918 34.32 13.93 10.89
C LEU A 918 33.65 15.17 10.29
N SER A 919 34.32 15.90 9.40
CA SER A 919 33.73 17.05 8.70
C SER A 919 32.50 16.65 7.87
N TRP A 920 32.55 15.52 7.16
CA TRP A 920 31.43 15.02 6.35
C TRP A 920 30.24 14.60 7.23
N ALA A 921 30.50 13.83 8.30
CA ALA A 921 29.46 13.44 9.26
C ALA A 921 28.82 14.67 9.93
N ALA A 922 29.63 15.69 10.24
CA ALA A 922 29.16 16.91 10.89
C ALA A 922 28.27 17.77 9.98
N GLU A 923 28.63 17.92 8.71
CA GLU A 923 27.80 18.62 7.71
C GLU A 923 26.42 17.96 7.55
N LYS A 924 26.40 16.62 7.45
CA LYS A 924 25.17 15.84 7.23
C LYS A 924 24.35 15.63 8.50
N GLY A 925 24.92 15.86 9.68
CA GLY A 925 24.23 15.76 10.97
C GLY A 925 24.15 14.34 11.52
N HIS A 926 25.11 13.47 11.18
CA HIS A 926 25.12 12.08 11.62
C HIS A 926 25.71 11.93 13.02
N GLU A 927 24.88 12.22 14.03
CA GLU A 927 25.24 12.23 15.45
C GLU A 927 26.00 10.97 15.91
N ALA A 928 25.45 9.78 15.67
CA ALA A 928 26.08 8.53 16.12
C ALA A 928 27.46 8.30 15.47
N VAL A 929 27.61 8.65 14.19
CA VAL A 929 28.90 8.58 13.48
C VAL A 929 29.90 9.57 14.08
N VAL A 930 29.49 10.81 14.34
CA VAL A 930 30.33 11.83 14.98
C VAL A 930 30.83 11.32 16.33
N GLN A 931 29.94 10.76 17.14
CA GLN A 931 30.28 10.20 18.45
C GLN A 931 31.31 9.06 18.35
N VAL A 932 31.15 8.15 17.38
CA VAL A 932 32.11 7.06 17.12
C VAL A 932 33.47 7.59 16.67
N LEU A 933 33.51 8.54 15.74
CA LEU A 933 34.76 9.12 15.21
C LEU A 933 35.55 9.84 16.32
N LEU A 934 34.87 10.66 17.12
CA LEU A 934 35.47 11.35 18.27
C LEU A 934 35.96 10.37 19.33
N GLY A 935 35.18 9.33 19.64
CA GLY A 935 35.58 8.25 20.56
C GLY A 935 36.79 7.44 20.07
N LYS A 936 37.12 7.51 18.77
CA LYS A 936 38.31 6.90 18.15
C LYS A 936 39.47 7.88 17.93
N GLY A 937 39.35 9.11 18.43
CA GLY A 937 40.43 10.10 18.45
C GLY A 937 40.52 10.96 17.19
N ALA A 938 39.42 11.16 16.45
CA ALA A 938 39.36 12.12 15.36
C ALA A 938 39.74 13.54 15.83
N GLU A 939 40.51 14.26 15.01
CA GLU A 939 40.88 15.66 15.26
C GLU A 939 39.63 16.57 15.18
N VAL A 940 39.14 16.99 16.35
CA VAL A 940 37.89 17.78 16.52
C VAL A 940 37.91 19.07 15.69
N ASP A 941 39.04 19.77 15.63
CA ASP A 941 39.20 21.07 14.98
C ASP A 941 39.93 20.98 13.63
N ALA A 942 39.91 19.81 12.97
CA ALA A 942 40.54 19.63 11.68
C ALA A 942 39.97 20.60 10.63
N LYS A 943 40.80 21.52 10.15
CA LYS A 943 40.42 22.47 9.10
C LYS A 943 40.49 21.84 7.71
N ASP A 944 39.48 22.12 6.90
CA ASP A 944 39.51 21.85 5.47
C ASP A 944 40.45 22.80 4.71
N ALA A 945 40.79 22.46 3.48
CA ALA A 945 41.76 23.20 2.67
C ALA A 945 41.13 24.33 1.85
N GLU A 946 39.81 24.27 1.59
CA GLU A 946 39.13 25.21 0.69
C GLU A 946 38.68 26.48 1.42
N TYR A 947 38.03 26.33 2.57
CA TYR A 947 37.44 27.41 3.37
C TYR A 947 38.09 27.52 4.75
N GLY A 948 38.88 26.53 5.17
CA GLY A 948 39.43 26.49 6.53
C GLY A 948 38.37 26.29 7.61
N GLN A 949 37.20 25.75 7.25
CA GLN A 949 36.13 25.46 8.19
C GLN A 949 36.47 24.19 9.00
N THR A 950 36.07 24.18 10.28
CA THR A 950 36.14 23.01 11.16
C THR A 950 34.84 22.21 11.08
N PRO A 951 34.79 20.96 11.59
CA PRO A 951 33.53 20.21 11.73
C PRO A 951 32.43 21.02 12.46
N LEU A 952 32.80 21.81 13.47
CA LEU A 952 31.86 22.68 14.19
C LEU A 952 31.27 23.76 13.27
N SER A 953 32.09 24.39 12.42
CA SER A 953 31.61 25.37 11.44
C SER A 953 30.65 24.74 10.43
N TRP A 954 30.95 23.54 9.93
CA TRP A 954 30.07 22.80 9.00
C TRP A 954 28.73 22.41 9.64
N ALA A 955 28.76 21.92 10.88
CA ALA A 955 27.55 21.59 11.65
C ALA A 955 26.71 22.85 11.93
N ALA A 956 27.37 23.96 12.27
CA ALA A 956 26.70 25.23 12.54
C ALA A 956 26.07 25.86 11.29
N GLU A 957 26.77 25.81 10.15
CA GLU A 957 26.25 26.27 8.86
C GLU A 957 25.00 25.50 8.41
N ASN A 958 24.91 24.21 8.74
CA ASN A 958 23.80 23.34 8.33
C ASN A 958 22.74 23.12 9.43
N GLY A 959 22.85 23.82 10.55
CA GLY A 959 21.85 23.78 11.62
C GLY A 959 21.80 22.44 12.38
N ARG A 960 22.91 21.71 12.46
CA ARG A 960 22.98 20.39 13.11
C ARG A 960 23.18 20.51 14.62
N GLU A 961 22.14 20.94 15.33
CA GLU A 961 22.18 21.26 16.77
C GLU A 961 22.82 20.16 17.63
N ALA A 962 22.38 18.90 17.52
CA ALA A 962 22.92 17.80 18.32
C ALA A 962 24.41 17.56 18.06
N VAL A 963 24.84 17.66 16.80
CA VAL A 963 26.27 17.53 16.44
C VAL A 963 27.08 18.72 16.97
N VAL A 964 26.56 19.94 16.89
CA VAL A 964 27.20 21.13 17.47
C VAL A 964 27.41 20.93 18.97
N GLN A 965 26.38 20.45 19.67
CA GLN A 965 26.48 20.15 21.10
C GLN A 965 27.58 19.12 21.39
N GLN A 966 27.58 18.00 20.67
CA GLN A 966 28.58 16.95 20.86
C GLN A 966 30.01 17.42 20.58
N LEU A 967 30.24 18.19 19.50
CA LEU A 967 31.55 18.72 19.18
C LEU A 967 32.07 19.66 20.27
N LEU A 968 31.21 20.53 20.82
CA LEU A 968 31.56 21.43 21.92
C LEU A 968 31.84 20.65 23.21
N GLU A 969 31.06 19.61 23.52
CA GLU A 969 31.31 18.72 24.66
C GLU A 969 32.64 17.96 24.56
N GLN A 970 33.11 17.70 23.33
CA GLN A 970 34.43 17.09 23.04
C GLN A 970 35.56 18.12 22.87
N GLY A 971 35.30 19.40 23.20
CA GLY A 971 36.33 20.44 23.29
C GLY A 971 36.64 21.18 22.00
N ALA A 972 35.71 21.20 21.03
CA ALA A 972 35.86 22.02 19.82
C ALA A 972 36.05 23.50 20.16
N GLU A 973 36.94 24.18 19.43
CA GLU A 973 37.16 25.62 19.59
C GLU A 973 35.90 26.40 19.13
N VAL A 974 35.15 26.94 20.09
CA VAL A 974 33.85 27.61 19.84
C VAL A 974 33.95 28.79 18.86
N ASP A 975 35.08 29.50 18.88
CA ASP A 975 35.36 30.67 18.04
C ASP A 975 36.39 30.37 16.94
N ALA A 976 36.51 29.10 16.51
CA ALA A 976 37.40 28.70 15.44
C ALA A 976 37.14 29.53 14.17
N LYS A 977 38.17 30.23 13.70
CA LYS A 977 38.08 31.10 12.52
C LYS A 977 38.41 30.37 11.23
N ASP A 978 37.54 30.51 10.24
CA ASP A 978 37.78 30.07 8.86
C ASP A 978 38.72 31.03 8.10
N THR A 979 38.99 30.80 6.81
CA THR A 979 39.88 31.67 6.01
C THR A 979 39.37 33.09 5.85
N SER A 980 38.06 33.31 5.99
CA SER A 980 37.41 34.64 6.00
C SER A 980 37.26 35.18 7.42
N SER A 981 37.91 34.58 8.41
CA SER A 981 37.77 34.91 9.83
C SER A 981 36.34 34.81 10.39
N ARG A 982 35.45 34.05 9.74
CA ARG A 982 34.10 33.78 10.27
C ARG A 982 34.17 32.67 11.31
N THR A 983 33.37 32.82 12.37
CA THR A 983 33.22 31.81 13.42
C THR A 983 32.00 30.91 13.13
N PRO A 984 31.84 29.75 13.81
CA PRO A 984 30.62 28.95 13.74
C PRO A 984 29.36 29.78 14.02
N LEU A 985 29.44 30.74 14.95
CA LEU A 985 28.35 31.66 15.25
C LEU A 985 27.99 32.56 14.06
N SER A 986 28.98 33.05 13.31
CA SER A 986 28.75 33.83 12.09
C SER A 986 27.98 33.00 11.04
N TRP A 987 28.35 31.73 10.84
CA TRP A 987 27.69 30.84 9.90
C TRP A 987 26.25 30.49 10.31
N ALA A 988 26.04 30.11 11.57
CA ALA A 988 24.70 29.83 12.10
C ALA A 988 23.79 31.07 12.02
N ALA A 989 24.33 32.26 12.29
CA ALA A 989 23.59 33.51 12.19
C ALA A 989 23.25 33.89 10.73
N MET A 990 24.18 33.69 9.80
CA MET A 990 23.96 33.92 8.37
C MET A 990 22.86 33.03 7.78
N LYS A 991 22.78 31.77 8.24
CA LYS A 991 21.81 30.77 7.75
C LYS A 991 20.50 30.73 8.53
N GLY A 992 20.41 31.44 9.66
CA GLY A 992 19.18 31.57 10.45
C GLY A 992 18.94 30.43 11.44
N HIS A 993 19.98 29.68 11.83
CA HIS A 993 19.86 28.53 12.71
C HIS A 993 19.78 28.93 14.19
N ASN A 994 18.60 29.37 14.61
CA ASN A 994 18.37 29.96 15.94
C ASN A 994 18.81 29.07 17.12
N ALA A 995 18.51 27.77 17.10
CA ALA A 995 18.87 26.87 18.20
C ALA A 995 20.40 26.70 18.33
N VAL A 996 21.09 26.57 17.19
CA VAL A 996 22.57 26.54 17.14
C VAL A 996 23.17 27.85 17.64
N VAL A 997 22.61 29.00 17.25
CA VAL A 997 23.05 30.32 17.73
C VAL A 997 22.92 30.41 19.25
N GLN A 998 21.79 29.99 19.82
CA GLN A 998 21.58 29.98 21.27
C GLN A 998 22.63 29.08 21.96
N LEU A 999 22.81 27.86 21.46
CA LEU A 999 23.77 26.90 22.00
C LEU A 999 25.22 27.42 21.97
N LEU A 1000 25.67 27.98 20.84
CA LEU A 1000 27.03 28.55 20.72
C LEU A 1000 27.25 29.71 21.70
N LEU A 1001 26.26 30.60 21.87
CA LEU A 1001 26.35 31.70 22.83
C LEU A 1001 26.32 31.22 24.29
N GLU A 1002 25.61 30.13 24.59
CA GLU A 1002 25.64 29.49 25.91
C GLU A 1002 26.99 28.85 26.23
N GLN A 1003 27.69 28.35 25.20
CA GLN A 1003 29.05 27.82 25.29
C GLN A 1003 30.14 28.90 25.18
N GLY A 1004 29.75 30.19 25.21
CA GLY A 1004 30.69 31.31 25.33
C GLY A 1004 31.25 31.86 24.02
N ALA A 1005 30.61 31.61 22.87
CA ALA A 1005 30.99 32.21 21.59
C ALA A 1005 31.03 33.76 21.66
N GLU A 1006 32.04 34.36 21.02
CA GLU A 1006 32.18 35.81 20.94
C GLU A 1006 31.05 36.42 20.07
N VAL A 1007 30.10 37.10 20.73
CA VAL A 1007 28.87 37.63 20.09
C VAL A 1007 29.14 38.62 18.95
N ASP A 1008 30.20 39.42 19.07
CA ASP A 1008 30.59 40.47 18.11
C ASP A 1008 31.89 40.13 17.34
N ALA A 1009 32.20 38.83 17.21
CA ALA A 1009 33.34 38.37 16.41
C ALA A 1009 33.25 38.93 14.98
N LYS A 1010 34.33 39.57 14.52
CA LYS A 1010 34.40 40.19 13.20
C LYS A 1010 35.09 39.29 12.19
N ASP A 1011 34.48 39.14 11.03
CA ASP A 1011 35.10 38.51 9.88
C ASP A 1011 36.09 39.46 9.16
N THR A 1012 36.70 39.01 8.06
CA THR A 1012 37.67 39.82 7.29
C THR A 1012 37.08 41.10 6.70
N TYR A 1013 35.76 41.19 6.56
CA TYR A 1013 35.05 42.37 6.08
C TYR A 1013 34.62 43.27 7.24
N GLY A 1014 34.80 42.83 8.49
CA GLY A 1014 34.34 43.53 9.69
C GLY A 1014 32.87 43.28 10.00
N GLN A 1015 32.22 42.31 9.37
CA GLN A 1015 30.83 41.96 9.65
C GLN A 1015 30.74 41.07 10.89
N THR A 1016 29.74 41.33 11.74
CA THR A 1016 29.44 40.54 12.94
C THR A 1016 28.33 39.52 12.64
N PRO A 1017 28.11 38.51 13.52
CA PRO A 1017 26.94 37.64 13.40
C PRO A 1017 25.62 38.41 13.29
N LEU A 1018 25.49 39.55 13.99
CA LEU A 1018 24.33 40.43 13.91
C LEU A 1018 24.18 41.05 12.52
N SER A 1019 25.27 41.52 11.91
CA SER A 1019 25.28 42.05 10.53
C SER A 1019 24.77 40.99 9.53
N TRP A 1020 25.24 39.76 9.65
CA TRP A 1020 24.84 38.64 8.79
C TRP A 1020 23.37 38.25 8.99
N ALA A 1021 22.91 38.10 10.24
CA ALA A 1021 21.52 37.78 10.54
C ALA A 1021 20.57 38.88 10.06
N ALA A 1022 20.95 40.14 10.24
CA ALA A 1022 20.14 41.27 9.84
C ALA A 1022 20.01 41.40 8.31
N GLY A 1023 21.14 41.26 7.60
CA GLY A 1023 21.17 41.34 6.14
C GLY A 1023 20.44 40.21 5.41
N ASN A 1024 20.19 39.08 6.09
CA ASN A 1024 19.45 37.93 5.57
C ASN A 1024 18.01 37.80 6.15
N GLY A 1025 17.61 38.70 7.05
CA GLY A 1025 16.23 38.77 7.55
C GLY A 1025 15.88 37.78 8.65
N HIS A 1026 16.87 37.23 9.37
CA HIS A 1026 16.67 36.20 10.39
C HIS A 1026 16.25 36.80 11.74
N GLU A 1027 14.99 37.23 11.85
CA GLU A 1027 14.43 37.93 13.01
C GLU A 1027 14.74 37.25 14.36
N ALA A 1028 14.45 35.95 14.49
CA ALA A 1028 14.66 35.23 15.73
C ALA A 1028 16.13 35.25 16.19
N VAL A 1029 17.06 35.07 15.24
CA VAL A 1029 18.51 35.14 15.50
C VAL A 1029 18.91 36.55 15.93
N VAL A 1030 18.40 37.59 15.25
CA VAL A 1030 18.65 38.99 15.63
C VAL A 1030 18.18 39.26 17.05
N GLN A 1031 16.98 38.78 17.44
CA GLN A 1031 16.48 38.92 18.81
C GLN A 1031 17.41 38.26 19.84
N VAL A 1032 17.90 37.05 19.55
CA VAL A 1032 18.82 36.31 20.42
C VAL A 1032 20.16 37.03 20.58
N LEU A 1033 20.78 37.44 19.47
CA LEU A 1033 22.06 38.14 19.48
C LEU A 1033 21.98 39.46 20.26
N LEU A 1034 20.94 40.27 20.02
CA LEU A 1034 20.70 41.51 20.76
C LEU A 1034 20.38 41.24 22.24
N GLY A 1035 19.68 40.15 22.55
CA GLY A 1035 19.43 39.72 23.93
C GLY A 1035 20.70 39.30 24.68
N LYS A 1036 21.73 38.84 23.96
CA LYS A 1036 23.04 38.45 24.49
C LYS A 1036 24.09 39.57 24.41
N GLY A 1037 23.68 40.79 24.04
CA GLY A 1037 24.51 41.99 24.12
C GLY A 1037 25.28 42.36 22.85
N ALA A 1038 24.88 41.84 21.68
CA ALA A 1038 25.48 42.23 20.40
C ALA A 1038 25.43 43.75 20.17
N GLU A 1039 26.53 44.32 19.69
CA GLU A 1039 26.62 45.75 19.35
C GLU A 1039 25.76 46.10 18.13
N VAL A 1040 24.72 46.91 18.34
CA VAL A 1040 23.68 47.22 17.33
C VAL A 1040 24.24 48.00 16.12
N ASP A 1041 25.20 48.89 16.35
CA ASP A 1041 25.70 49.86 15.37
C ASP A 1041 27.13 49.55 14.87
N THR A 1042 27.60 48.32 15.05
CA THR A 1042 28.92 47.94 14.55
C THR A 1042 28.99 48.13 13.04
N LYS A 1043 30.00 48.88 12.58
CA LYS A 1043 30.24 49.13 11.16
C LYS A 1043 31.22 48.11 10.61
N ASP A 1044 30.90 47.56 9.44
CA ASP A 1044 31.87 46.81 8.67
C ASP A 1044 33.05 47.70 8.23
N THR A 1045 34.19 47.09 7.93
CA THR A 1045 35.44 47.81 7.62
C THR A 1045 35.56 48.25 6.17
N VAL A 1046 34.72 47.73 5.26
CA VAL A 1046 34.86 47.91 3.82
C VAL A 1046 33.94 49.00 3.28
N TYR A 1047 32.69 48.98 3.70
CA TYR A 1047 31.61 49.87 3.27
C TYR A 1047 31.06 50.71 4.42
N GLY A 1048 31.44 50.42 5.67
CA GLY A 1048 30.94 51.14 6.84
C GLY A 1048 29.46 50.89 7.11
N GLN A 1049 28.90 49.77 6.62
CA GLN A 1049 27.47 49.45 6.75
C GLN A 1049 27.19 48.91 8.14
N THR A 1050 26.08 49.34 8.73
CA THR A 1050 25.55 48.81 10.00
C THR A 1050 24.58 47.65 9.72
N PRO A 1051 24.27 46.79 10.72
CA PRO A 1051 23.22 45.78 10.60
C PRO A 1051 21.88 46.37 10.11
N LEU A 1052 21.53 47.58 10.56
CA LEU A 1052 20.33 48.29 10.13
C LEU A 1052 20.36 48.62 8.63
N PHE A 1053 21.50 49.13 8.13
CA PHE A 1053 21.65 49.41 6.70
C PHE A 1053 21.53 48.14 5.86
N LEU A 1054 22.10 47.02 6.32
CA LEU A 1054 22.01 45.73 5.62
C LEU A 1054 20.57 45.21 5.57
N ALA A 1055 19.83 45.28 6.68
CA ALA A 1055 18.41 44.92 6.73
C ALA A 1055 17.57 45.78 5.78
N ALA A 1056 17.79 47.10 5.78
CA ALA A 1056 17.10 48.06 4.91
C ALA A 1056 17.41 47.84 3.43
N ARG A 1057 18.67 47.59 3.08
CA ARG A 1057 19.08 47.32 1.70
C ARG A 1057 18.45 46.03 1.17
N SER A 1058 18.28 45.03 2.02
CA SER A 1058 17.67 43.74 1.66
C SER A 1058 16.14 43.72 1.79
N GLY A 1059 15.51 44.78 2.33
CA GLY A 1059 14.05 44.92 2.46
C GLY A 1059 13.45 44.13 3.63
N HIS A 1060 14.18 43.96 4.73
CA HIS A 1060 13.75 43.19 5.90
C HIS A 1060 13.11 44.09 6.97
N GLU A 1061 11.91 44.61 6.67
CA GLU A 1061 11.22 45.64 7.48
C GLU A 1061 11.01 45.25 8.97
N VAL A 1062 10.81 43.96 9.27
CA VAL A 1062 10.59 43.49 10.65
C VAL A 1062 11.90 43.56 11.45
N VAL A 1063 13.00 43.16 10.82
CA VAL A 1063 14.35 43.25 11.42
C VAL A 1063 14.77 44.72 11.57
N GLU A 1064 14.46 45.57 10.60
CA GLU A 1064 14.70 47.01 10.71
C GLU A 1064 13.99 47.60 11.94
N LYS A 1065 12.68 47.33 12.09
CA LYS A 1065 11.90 47.78 13.26
C LYS A 1065 12.50 47.27 14.56
N LEU A 1066 12.92 46.01 14.61
CA LEU A 1066 13.56 45.41 15.78
C LEU A 1066 14.89 46.11 16.14
N LEU A 1067 15.73 46.41 15.14
CA LEU A 1067 16.98 47.14 15.34
C LEU A 1067 16.73 48.58 15.81
N PHE A 1068 15.70 49.24 15.27
CA PHE A 1068 15.24 50.56 15.74
C PHE A 1068 14.80 50.55 17.22
N GLU A 1069 13.99 49.57 17.60
CA GLU A 1069 13.52 49.41 18.99
C GLU A 1069 14.65 49.16 19.97
N ARG A 1070 15.79 48.62 19.50
CA ARG A 1070 17.00 48.37 20.29
C ARG A 1070 18.06 49.47 20.16
N GLY A 1071 17.70 50.62 19.57
CA GLY A 1071 18.51 51.84 19.60
C GLY A 1071 19.50 52.01 18.46
N ALA A 1072 19.32 51.32 17.31
CA ALA A 1072 20.14 51.52 16.13
C ALA A 1072 20.10 52.97 15.63
N LEU A 1073 21.27 53.56 15.36
CA LEU A 1073 21.38 54.92 14.83
C LEU A 1073 21.13 54.94 13.32
N VAL A 1074 20.20 55.79 12.87
CA VAL A 1074 20.08 56.12 11.44
C VAL A 1074 21.30 56.92 11.04
N VAL A 1075 22.16 56.33 10.21
CA VAL A 1075 23.24 57.09 9.59
C VAL A 1075 22.60 57.93 8.47
N GLU A 1076 22.31 59.20 8.74
CA GLU A 1076 21.89 60.15 7.71
C GLU A 1076 23.06 60.39 6.74
N GLY A 1077 22.93 59.88 5.51
CA GLY A 1077 23.80 60.18 4.38
C GLY A 1077 24.63 59.01 3.88
N LEU A 1078 24.03 58.18 3.02
CA LEU A 1078 24.64 57.58 1.82
C LEU A 1078 23.53 57.12 0.87
#